data_AF-A0AA36INL3-F1
#
_entry.id   AF-A0AA36INL3-F1
#
_cell.length_a   1.000
_cell.length_b   1.000
_cell.length_c   1.000
_cell.angle_alpha   90.00
_cell.angle_beta   90.00
_cell.angle_gamma   90.00
#
_symmetry.space_group_name_H-M   'P 1'
#
loop_
_entity.id
_entity.type
_entity.pdbx_description
1 polymer ?
#
loop_
_entity_poly.entity_id
_entity_poly.type
_entity_poly.pdbx_seq_one_letter_code
_entity_poly.pdbx_strand_id
1 'polypeptide(L)'
;MSRPTVHDIAQTAGVSLATVDRVLNKRPGVRAKTISRVNDAIEQLGYVRDVAAANLARQRTYDFTCILPDAPTEFLSELRAAISESAAMTAMERMRIAVRTYPADDTHALADMMGALAKAPPDGLALMAPETPRVRDAVRRVMAAGTSVVPVVADLPTAGCGHFVGINNVAAGRTAATLLGRFLPVAPASVLVIAGSMSARDHAERRLGFDQVMAERFGHLHVMPTLECHDRGDLVTAQVTRLLSKHPGIGGVYSAGAGNHGLVQALNAAGASDRVTVIAHELTDCTRAALTDGTFDAVIAQNPGHIVRSALRVLKADVDGMETIPSQERIRETMKTIKGPALFLAQFAGDEAPFNSWDAITKWAADCGYKGVQVPSWDGRLFDLAKAAESKDYCDEFKGKGAENGVEVTELSTHLQGQLVAVHPAYDAAFDGFADPSVHGNPKARQEWAVDQVMKAITASRNMGIGAHVTFSGALAWPYVYPWPQRPAGLVEAAFDELAARWRPILDHAEENGVDVCYEIHPGEDLHDGITFEMFLERLGGHARCNMLYDPSHYVLQALDYLDNIDIYHDRIKMFHVKDAELNPTGRQGVYGGYQSWVDRAGRFRSLGDGQVDFGAVFSKLTQYDFDGWAVVEWECALKHPEDGAREGAAFVDAHIIRVTEHAFDDFAGAGTDDIGFNLLLWTTHVTDADTVVLEQLKAAGYDGIEVPLFEGDEAHYAALGSRLDGLELDRTAVAIVQDEARNPISGDRACRRAGVDYLKWLVDCSAALGAEVLCGPFYQPLGVFSGSGPTDAEWDRIVAAHTEMAAHAAGSGLTIAVEPLNRFECYALNTAERAAALARAVGSDNYGYLYDTFHANIEEKDPVGVIAETAGQMAHVHISENDRGTPGRGHIDFQATFDALRRAGYDGWLTVEAFGHALPDIAAATKVWRPLFDSEAQVFTEAIALVRGGWMASEAHA
;
A
#
# COMPACT_ATOMS: atom_id res chain seq x y z
N MET A 1 -20.84 26.55 3.01
CA MET A 1 -21.94 26.72 2.02
C MET A 1 -22.71 25.41 1.95
N SER A 2 -24.05 25.43 2.01
CA SER A 2 -24.87 24.20 1.93
C SER A 2 -24.65 23.49 0.59
N ARG A 3 -24.52 22.17 0.60
CA ARG A 3 -24.45 21.37 -0.63
C ARG A 3 -25.67 21.67 -1.52
N PRO A 4 -25.49 21.86 -2.84
CA PRO A 4 -26.59 22.09 -3.74
C PRO A 4 -27.55 20.91 -3.74
N THR A 5 -28.84 21.20 -3.76
CA THR A 5 -29.92 20.22 -3.76
C THR A 5 -30.58 20.14 -5.14
N VAL A 6 -31.45 19.15 -5.33
CA VAL A 6 -32.30 19.06 -6.53
C VAL A 6 -33.19 20.30 -6.72
N HIS A 7 -33.50 21.01 -5.63
CA HIS A 7 -34.20 22.30 -5.68
C HIS A 7 -33.33 23.41 -6.24
N ASP A 8 -32.05 23.44 -5.89
CA ASP A 8 -31.09 24.43 -6.39
C ASP A 8 -30.82 24.24 -7.88
N ILE A 9 -30.75 22.99 -8.35
CA ILE A 9 -30.69 22.67 -9.79
C ILE A 9 -31.97 23.14 -10.49
N ALA A 10 -33.14 22.87 -9.93
CA ALA A 10 -34.42 23.26 -10.53
C ALA A 10 -34.52 24.79 -10.66
N GLN A 11 -34.07 25.52 -9.64
CA GLN A 11 -34.04 26.97 -9.61
C GLN A 11 -33.02 27.54 -10.60
N THR A 12 -31.80 27.01 -10.63
CA THR A 12 -30.70 27.47 -11.51
C THR A 12 -30.98 27.14 -12.98
N ALA A 13 -31.48 25.92 -13.25
CA ALA A 13 -31.86 25.49 -14.59
C ALA A 13 -33.20 26.09 -15.04
N GLY A 14 -33.99 26.73 -14.16
CA GLY A 14 -35.30 27.33 -14.48
C GLY A 14 -36.34 26.31 -14.95
N VAL A 15 -36.40 25.15 -14.30
CA VAL A 15 -37.31 24.03 -14.64
C VAL A 15 -37.97 23.46 -13.38
N SER A 16 -38.98 22.60 -13.55
CA SER A 16 -39.61 21.93 -12.39
C SER A 16 -38.71 20.84 -11.81
N LEU A 17 -38.87 20.54 -10.51
CA LEU A 17 -38.22 19.38 -9.85
C LEU A 17 -38.48 18.07 -10.59
N ALA A 18 -39.70 17.87 -11.10
CA ALA A 18 -40.06 16.70 -11.90
C ALA A 18 -39.29 16.63 -13.23
N THR A 19 -38.86 17.77 -13.77
CA THR A 19 -38.00 17.84 -14.95
C THR A 19 -36.56 17.49 -14.60
N VAL A 20 -36.02 18.02 -13.49
CA VAL A 20 -34.68 17.66 -13.00
C VAL A 20 -34.59 16.17 -12.67
N ASP A 21 -35.58 15.61 -11.97
CA ASP A 21 -35.66 14.17 -11.68
C ASP A 21 -35.65 13.32 -12.96
N ARG A 22 -36.38 13.73 -14.00
CA ARG A 22 -36.36 13.01 -15.28
C ARG A 22 -35.00 13.06 -15.96
N VAL A 23 -34.30 14.20 -15.90
CA VAL A 23 -32.95 14.34 -16.49
C VAL A 23 -31.93 13.52 -15.70
N LEU A 24 -31.90 13.65 -14.37
CA LEU A 24 -31.00 12.89 -13.48
C LEU A 24 -31.19 11.38 -13.57
N ASN A 25 -32.42 10.91 -13.85
CA ASN A 25 -32.73 9.49 -14.00
C ASN A 25 -32.86 9.04 -15.48
N LYS A 26 -32.38 9.83 -16.45
CA LYS A 26 -32.40 9.52 -17.90
C LYS A 26 -33.77 9.06 -18.42
N ARG A 27 -34.87 9.60 -17.90
CA ARG A 27 -36.24 9.22 -18.27
C ARG A 27 -36.67 9.88 -19.59
N PRO A 28 -37.43 9.19 -20.46
CA PRO A 28 -37.92 9.77 -21.70
C PRO A 28 -38.91 10.93 -21.47
N GLY A 29 -39.02 11.84 -22.46
CA GLY A 29 -40.01 12.94 -22.45
C GLY A 29 -39.47 14.33 -22.09
N VAL A 30 -38.14 14.52 -22.02
CA VAL A 30 -37.50 15.84 -21.83
C VAL A 30 -36.81 16.27 -23.13
N ARG A 31 -36.99 17.54 -23.54
CA ARG A 31 -36.37 18.09 -24.76
C ARG A 31 -34.85 18.21 -24.57
N ALA A 32 -34.05 17.95 -25.60
CA ALA A 32 -32.58 18.04 -25.55
C ALA A 32 -32.06 19.38 -24.99
N LYS A 33 -32.68 20.50 -25.38
CA LYS A 33 -32.36 21.84 -24.87
C LYS A 33 -32.57 21.98 -23.35
N THR A 34 -33.53 21.24 -22.79
CA THR A 34 -33.82 21.22 -21.35
C THR A 34 -32.87 20.29 -20.59
N ILE A 35 -32.42 19.20 -21.21
CA ILE A 35 -31.40 18.31 -20.66
C ILE A 35 -30.08 19.07 -20.50
N SER A 36 -29.63 19.77 -21.55
CA SER A 36 -28.40 20.59 -21.51
C SER A 36 -28.45 21.60 -20.38
N ARG A 37 -29.53 22.39 -20.26
CA ARG A 37 -29.69 23.38 -19.19
C ARG A 37 -29.64 22.80 -17.78
N VAL A 38 -30.11 21.57 -17.58
CA VAL A 38 -30.06 20.90 -16.28
C VAL A 38 -28.65 20.40 -15.99
N ASN A 39 -27.94 19.88 -17.00
CA ASN A 39 -26.55 19.45 -16.86
C ASN A 39 -25.61 20.64 -16.61
N ASP A 40 -25.78 21.75 -17.33
CA ASP A 40 -25.02 22.99 -17.12
C ASP A 40 -25.21 23.51 -15.68
N ALA A 41 -26.43 23.41 -15.15
CA ALA A 41 -26.73 23.79 -13.76
C ALA A 41 -26.15 22.79 -12.73
N ILE A 42 -26.04 21.51 -13.06
CA ILE A 42 -25.39 20.49 -12.21
C ILE A 42 -23.89 20.78 -12.11
N GLU A 43 -23.26 21.08 -13.24
CA GLU A 43 -21.82 21.39 -13.34
C GLU A 43 -21.50 22.72 -12.64
N GLN A 44 -22.31 23.76 -12.87
CA GLN A 44 -22.15 25.07 -12.22
C GLN A 44 -22.29 25.00 -10.69
N LEU A 45 -23.18 24.14 -10.18
CA LEU A 45 -23.41 24.00 -8.75
C LEU A 45 -22.47 22.98 -8.09
N GLY A 46 -21.76 22.15 -8.86
CA GLY A 46 -21.00 21.03 -8.29
C GLY A 46 -21.91 20.00 -7.61
N TYR A 47 -23.11 19.77 -8.15
CA TYR A 47 -24.06 18.82 -7.58
C TYR A 47 -23.57 17.38 -7.81
N VAL A 48 -23.26 16.68 -6.71
CA VAL A 48 -23.01 15.24 -6.70
C VAL A 48 -24.26 14.55 -6.16
N ARG A 49 -24.79 13.61 -6.94
CA ARG A 49 -26.00 12.88 -6.56
C ARG A 49 -25.70 11.94 -5.39
N ASP A 50 -26.42 12.11 -4.29
CA ASP A 50 -26.41 11.17 -3.18
C ASP A 50 -27.26 9.93 -3.54
N VAL A 51 -26.60 8.91 -4.07
CA VAL A 51 -27.23 7.65 -4.50
C VAL A 51 -27.70 6.83 -3.29
N ALA A 52 -27.00 6.89 -2.16
CA ALA A 52 -27.36 6.21 -0.92
C ALA A 52 -28.67 6.76 -0.33
N ALA A 53 -28.79 8.09 -0.21
CA ALA A 53 -30.02 8.74 0.23
C ALA A 53 -31.19 8.50 -0.74
N ALA A 54 -30.92 8.48 -2.05
CA ALA A 54 -31.93 8.18 -3.07
C ALA A 54 -32.42 6.72 -3.02
N ASN A 55 -31.53 5.76 -2.72
CA ASN A 55 -31.87 4.35 -2.58
C ASN A 55 -32.58 4.06 -1.25
N LEU A 56 -32.19 4.72 -0.15
CA LEU A 56 -32.86 4.65 1.14
C LEU A 56 -34.29 5.19 1.06
N ALA A 57 -34.49 6.34 0.40
CA ALA A 57 -35.81 6.91 0.14
C ALA A 57 -36.70 6.02 -0.76
N ARG A 58 -36.09 5.20 -1.63
CA ARG A 58 -36.79 4.26 -2.52
C ARG A 58 -37.01 2.88 -1.92
N GLN A 59 -36.54 2.64 -0.69
CA GLN A 59 -36.60 1.35 -0.03
C GLN A 59 -35.96 0.20 -0.86
N ARG A 60 -34.90 0.50 -1.64
CA ARG A 60 -34.28 -0.48 -2.53
C ARG A 60 -33.75 -1.68 -1.72
N THR A 61 -33.98 -2.87 -2.26
CA THR A 61 -33.44 -4.14 -1.76
C THR A 61 -32.46 -4.65 -2.83
N TYR A 62 -31.34 -5.22 -2.40
CA TYR A 62 -30.35 -5.81 -3.30
C TYR A 62 -30.47 -7.33 -3.22
N ASP A 63 -30.79 -7.98 -4.33
CA ASP A 63 -30.87 -9.44 -4.41
C ASP A 63 -29.58 -10.00 -5.02
N PHE A 64 -28.70 -10.53 -4.17
CA PHE A 64 -27.43 -11.13 -4.57
C PHE A 64 -27.46 -12.64 -4.46
N THR A 65 -26.76 -13.32 -5.37
CA THR A 65 -26.58 -14.78 -5.33
C THR A 65 -25.09 -15.12 -5.32
N CYS A 66 -24.67 -16.03 -4.45
CA CYS A 66 -23.34 -16.63 -4.48
C CYS A 66 -23.48 -18.06 -5.00
N ILE A 67 -22.76 -18.41 -6.07
CA ILE A 67 -22.69 -19.79 -6.58
C ILE A 67 -21.30 -20.35 -6.28
N LEU A 68 -21.25 -21.44 -5.53
CA LEU A 68 -20.03 -22.14 -5.16
C LEU A 68 -20.06 -23.62 -5.58
N PRO A 69 -18.92 -24.27 -5.84
CA PRO A 69 -18.88 -25.71 -5.99
C PRO A 69 -19.27 -26.42 -4.69
N ASP A 70 -19.95 -27.56 -4.80
CA ASP A 70 -20.23 -28.45 -3.70
C ASP A 70 -19.14 -29.52 -3.61
N ALA A 71 -18.13 -29.26 -2.79
CA ALA A 71 -17.11 -30.23 -2.44
C ALA A 71 -16.84 -30.19 -0.93
N PRO A 72 -16.44 -31.33 -0.32
CA PRO A 72 -16.18 -31.43 1.12
C PRO A 72 -14.77 -30.91 1.46
N THR A 73 -14.50 -29.64 1.20
CA THR A 73 -13.22 -28.99 1.53
C THR A 73 -13.38 -27.95 2.64
N GLU A 74 -12.35 -27.78 3.48
CA GLU A 74 -12.35 -26.81 4.58
C GLU A 74 -12.44 -25.37 4.04
N PHE A 75 -11.69 -25.03 2.99
CA PHE A 75 -11.76 -23.72 2.33
C PHE A 75 -13.17 -23.34 1.86
N LEU A 76 -13.91 -24.25 1.22
CA LEU A 76 -15.30 -23.98 0.81
C LEU A 76 -16.26 -23.90 1.99
N SER A 77 -15.90 -24.49 3.13
CA SER A 77 -16.69 -24.40 4.36
C SER A 77 -16.48 -23.04 5.02
N GLU A 78 -15.24 -22.55 5.07
CA GLU A 78 -14.89 -21.19 5.50
C GLU A 78 -15.51 -20.12 4.60
N LEU A 79 -15.44 -20.28 3.27
CA LEU A 79 -16.07 -19.35 2.34
C LEU A 79 -17.60 -19.30 2.52
N ARG A 80 -18.25 -20.45 2.77
CA ARG A 80 -19.68 -20.51 3.09
C ARG A 80 -20.01 -19.86 4.44
N ALA A 81 -19.14 -20.01 5.43
CA ALA A 81 -19.28 -19.35 6.73
C ALA A 81 -19.17 -17.82 6.58
N ALA A 82 -18.15 -17.34 5.87
CA ALA A 82 -17.95 -15.92 5.57
C ALA A 82 -19.13 -15.29 4.81
N ILE A 83 -19.72 -16.01 3.84
CA ILE A 83 -20.95 -15.56 3.17
C ILE A 83 -22.13 -15.50 4.14
N SER A 84 -22.29 -16.48 5.01
CA SER A 84 -23.39 -16.52 5.98
C SER A 84 -23.29 -15.39 7.00
N GLU A 85 -22.08 -15.12 7.48
CA GLU A 85 -21.77 -13.99 8.37
C GLU A 85 -22.03 -12.65 7.69
N SER A 86 -21.48 -12.45 6.49
CA SER A 86 -21.72 -11.24 5.69
C SER A 86 -23.22 -11.03 5.42
N ALA A 87 -23.96 -12.11 5.12
CA ALA A 87 -25.40 -12.05 4.92
C ALA A 87 -26.17 -11.64 6.18
N ALA A 88 -25.70 -12.02 7.37
CA ALA A 88 -26.30 -11.57 8.62
C ALA A 88 -26.02 -10.07 8.87
N MET A 89 -24.80 -9.61 8.62
CA MET A 89 -24.39 -8.21 8.80
C MET A 89 -25.11 -7.28 7.82
N THR A 90 -25.13 -7.62 6.53
CA THR A 90 -25.70 -6.77 5.48
C THR A 90 -27.23 -6.86 5.38
N ALA A 91 -27.88 -7.69 6.21
CA ALA A 91 -29.34 -7.79 6.26
C ALA A 91 -29.99 -6.44 6.66
N MET A 92 -29.31 -5.67 7.52
CA MET A 92 -29.75 -4.33 7.92
C MET A 92 -29.67 -3.31 6.77
N GLU A 93 -28.78 -3.55 5.80
CA GLU A 93 -28.66 -2.79 4.55
C GLU A 93 -29.60 -3.28 3.43
N ARG A 94 -30.53 -4.18 3.76
CA ARG A 94 -31.49 -4.77 2.80
C ARG A 94 -30.81 -5.52 1.65
N MET A 95 -29.64 -6.10 1.90
CA MET A 95 -29.03 -7.06 1.00
C MET A 95 -29.54 -8.46 1.32
N ARG A 96 -30.12 -9.12 0.33
CA ARG A 96 -30.58 -10.50 0.39
C ARG A 96 -29.57 -11.34 -0.36
N ILE A 97 -28.78 -12.11 0.37
CA ILE A 97 -27.75 -12.97 -0.22
C ILE A 97 -28.26 -14.42 -0.19
N ALA A 98 -28.32 -15.05 -1.36
CA ALA A 98 -28.69 -16.45 -1.53
C ALA A 98 -27.46 -17.27 -1.92
N VAL A 99 -27.18 -18.35 -1.20
CA VAL A 99 -26.12 -19.30 -1.57
C VAL A 99 -26.72 -20.45 -2.37
N ARG A 100 -26.11 -20.77 -3.51
CA ARG A 100 -26.41 -21.96 -4.31
C ARG A 100 -25.14 -22.74 -4.55
N THR A 101 -25.27 -24.06 -4.66
CA THR A 101 -24.14 -24.93 -4.91
C THR A 101 -24.39 -25.84 -6.12
N TYR A 102 -23.31 -26.21 -6.81
CA TYR A 102 -23.35 -27.15 -7.94
C TYR A 102 -22.31 -28.26 -7.75
N PRO A 103 -22.53 -29.50 -8.22
CA PRO A 103 -21.52 -30.54 -8.13
C PRO A 103 -20.23 -30.12 -8.85
N ALA A 104 -19.09 -30.15 -8.15
CA ALA A 104 -17.84 -29.58 -8.66
C ALA A 104 -17.36 -30.19 -10.00
N ASP A 105 -17.73 -31.45 -10.26
CA ASP A 105 -17.44 -32.21 -11.47
C ASP A 105 -18.50 -32.08 -12.58
N ASP A 106 -19.60 -31.36 -12.32
CA ASP A 106 -20.72 -31.18 -13.26
C ASP A 106 -20.93 -29.71 -13.65
N THR A 107 -20.12 -29.25 -14.61
CA THR A 107 -20.28 -27.92 -15.20
C THR A 107 -21.56 -27.77 -16.03
N HIS A 108 -22.25 -28.87 -16.36
CA HIS A 108 -23.55 -28.82 -17.04
C HIS A 108 -24.64 -28.40 -16.08
N ALA A 109 -24.65 -28.95 -14.87
CA ALA A 109 -25.54 -28.53 -13.80
C ALA A 109 -25.36 -27.04 -13.46
N LEU A 110 -24.12 -26.55 -13.44
CA LEU A 110 -23.83 -25.12 -13.27
C LEU A 110 -24.45 -24.29 -14.40
N ALA A 111 -24.19 -24.64 -15.66
CA ALA A 111 -24.71 -23.89 -16.81
C ALA A 111 -26.25 -23.87 -16.86
N ASP A 112 -26.89 -24.98 -16.48
CA ASP A 112 -28.35 -25.09 -16.41
C ASP A 112 -28.91 -24.26 -15.24
N MET A 113 -28.23 -24.24 -14.09
CA MET A 113 -28.56 -23.36 -12.96
C MET A 113 -28.47 -21.88 -13.34
N MET A 114 -27.39 -21.47 -14.01
CA MET A 114 -27.24 -20.11 -14.52
C MET A 114 -28.30 -19.76 -15.57
N GLY A 115 -28.67 -20.72 -16.43
CA GLY A 115 -29.77 -20.57 -17.37
C GLY A 115 -31.13 -20.38 -16.70
N ALA A 116 -31.34 -20.96 -15.52
CA ALA A 116 -32.53 -20.71 -14.71
C ALA A 116 -32.47 -19.31 -14.06
N LEU A 117 -31.30 -18.86 -13.58
CA LEU A 117 -31.11 -17.51 -13.05
C LEU A 117 -31.38 -16.44 -14.10
N ALA A 118 -30.97 -16.63 -15.35
CA ALA A 118 -31.25 -15.66 -16.42
C ALA A 118 -32.76 -15.43 -16.68
N LYS A 119 -33.65 -16.32 -16.22
CA LYS A 119 -35.11 -16.14 -16.32
C LYS A 119 -35.68 -15.27 -15.20
N ALA A 120 -34.98 -15.15 -14.08
CA ALA A 120 -35.31 -14.33 -12.92
C ALA A 120 -33.98 -13.79 -12.34
N PRO A 121 -33.37 -12.81 -13.03
CA PRO A 121 -31.99 -12.39 -12.75
C PRO A 121 -31.88 -11.73 -11.38
N PRO A 122 -30.90 -12.12 -10.53
CA PRO A 122 -30.55 -11.33 -9.35
C PRO A 122 -29.90 -10.01 -9.78
N ASP A 123 -29.80 -9.05 -8.86
CA ASP A 123 -29.06 -7.81 -9.08
C ASP A 123 -27.56 -8.09 -9.26
N GLY A 124 -27.04 -9.04 -8.48
CA GLY A 124 -25.61 -9.39 -8.44
C GLY A 124 -25.36 -10.89 -8.26
N LEU A 125 -24.26 -11.37 -8.85
CA LEU A 125 -23.81 -12.76 -8.79
C LEU A 125 -22.32 -12.84 -8.47
N ALA A 126 -21.98 -13.37 -7.30
CA ALA A 126 -20.62 -13.82 -6.99
C ALA A 126 -20.45 -15.27 -7.44
N LEU A 127 -19.44 -15.57 -8.26
CA LEU A 127 -19.32 -16.87 -8.93
C LEU A 127 -17.94 -17.49 -8.75
N MET A 128 -17.88 -18.65 -8.09
CA MET A 128 -16.71 -19.53 -8.15
C MET A 128 -17.00 -20.65 -9.15
N ALA A 129 -16.31 -20.65 -10.30
CA ALA A 129 -16.56 -21.61 -11.37
C ALA A 129 -15.34 -21.85 -12.27
N PRO A 130 -15.22 -23.05 -12.88
CA PRO A 130 -14.23 -23.28 -13.93
C PRO A 130 -14.65 -22.61 -15.24
N GLU A 131 -13.66 -22.18 -16.02
CA GLU A 131 -13.87 -21.51 -17.30
C GLU A 131 -14.06 -22.53 -18.44
N THR A 132 -15.30 -22.97 -18.65
CA THR A 132 -15.66 -23.79 -19.83
C THR A 132 -16.44 -22.97 -20.85
N PRO A 133 -16.42 -23.32 -22.16
CA PRO A 133 -17.20 -22.60 -23.18
C PRO A 133 -18.68 -22.46 -22.81
N ARG A 134 -19.27 -23.49 -22.19
CA ARG A 134 -20.69 -23.50 -21.82
C ARG A 134 -20.99 -22.64 -20.58
N VAL A 135 -20.08 -22.61 -19.60
CA VAL A 135 -20.17 -21.71 -18.43
C VAL A 135 -20.00 -20.26 -18.86
N ARG A 136 -18.97 -19.96 -19.68
CA ARG A 136 -18.76 -18.63 -20.28
C ARG A 136 -20.02 -18.11 -20.99
N ASP A 137 -20.62 -18.94 -21.84
CA ASP A 137 -21.84 -18.54 -22.57
C ASP A 137 -23.04 -18.37 -21.63
N ALA A 138 -23.07 -19.08 -20.49
CA ALA A 138 -24.10 -18.92 -19.46
C ALA A 138 -23.89 -17.63 -18.65
N VAL A 139 -22.65 -17.30 -18.27
CA VAL A 139 -22.28 -16.03 -17.61
C VAL A 139 -22.70 -14.84 -18.48
N ARG A 140 -22.34 -14.86 -19.77
CA ARG A 140 -22.75 -13.82 -20.72
C ARG A 140 -24.27 -13.66 -20.83
N ARG A 141 -25.02 -14.77 -20.78
CA ARG A 141 -26.50 -14.75 -20.79
C ARG A 141 -27.08 -14.12 -19.52
N VAL A 142 -26.48 -14.39 -18.36
CA VAL A 142 -26.89 -13.79 -17.08
C VAL A 142 -26.57 -12.29 -17.05
N MET A 143 -25.38 -11.89 -17.49
CA MET A 143 -25.01 -10.47 -17.62
C MET A 143 -25.92 -9.72 -18.60
N ALA A 144 -26.23 -10.33 -19.76
CA ALA A 144 -27.16 -9.75 -20.73
C ALA A 144 -28.60 -9.61 -20.19
N ALA A 145 -28.96 -10.35 -19.13
CA ALA A 145 -30.24 -10.22 -18.44
C ALA A 145 -30.24 -9.13 -17.36
N GLY A 146 -29.12 -8.44 -17.14
CA GLY A 146 -29.00 -7.28 -16.22
C GLY A 146 -28.36 -7.57 -14.87
N THR A 147 -27.80 -8.76 -14.65
CA THR A 147 -27.09 -9.13 -13.41
C THR A 147 -25.62 -8.70 -13.48
N SER A 148 -25.10 -7.99 -12.47
CA SER A 148 -23.64 -7.82 -12.31
C SER A 148 -23.01 -9.15 -11.87
N VAL A 149 -21.87 -9.52 -12.45
CA VAL A 149 -21.19 -10.78 -12.16
C VAL A 149 -19.75 -10.52 -11.75
N VAL A 150 -19.37 -11.02 -10.58
CA VAL A 150 -18.00 -10.96 -10.02
C VAL A 150 -17.49 -12.39 -9.83
N PRO A 151 -16.51 -12.85 -10.62
CA PRO A 151 -15.81 -14.09 -10.33
C PRO A 151 -15.02 -13.98 -9.03
N VAL A 152 -15.02 -15.04 -8.24
CA VAL A 152 -14.28 -15.12 -6.98
C VAL A 152 -13.34 -16.33 -6.99
N VAL A 153 -12.15 -16.18 -6.37
CA VAL A 153 -11.08 -17.21 -6.27
C VAL A 153 -10.38 -17.51 -7.61
N ALA A 154 -11.15 -17.75 -8.68
CA ALA A 154 -10.67 -17.95 -10.05
C ALA A 154 -11.34 -16.97 -11.01
N ASP A 155 -10.54 -16.32 -11.86
CA ASP A 155 -11.04 -15.38 -12.86
C ASP A 155 -11.69 -16.09 -14.08
N LEU A 156 -12.55 -15.35 -14.79
CA LEU A 156 -13.27 -15.76 -16.00
C LEU A 156 -13.09 -14.72 -17.13
N PRO A 157 -11.85 -14.46 -17.59
CA PRO A 157 -11.56 -13.33 -18.48
C PRO A 157 -12.27 -13.42 -19.83
N THR A 158 -12.53 -14.64 -20.33
CA THR A 158 -13.26 -14.79 -21.60
C THR A 158 -14.76 -14.58 -21.45
N ALA A 159 -15.29 -14.55 -20.23
CA ALA A 159 -16.72 -14.28 -19.98
C ALA A 159 -17.06 -12.79 -20.16
N GLY A 160 -16.09 -11.88 -19.97
CA GLY A 160 -16.30 -10.44 -20.04
C GLY A 160 -16.87 -9.83 -18.75
N CYS A 161 -16.53 -10.42 -17.60
CA CYS A 161 -16.82 -9.84 -16.30
C CYS A 161 -15.97 -8.57 -16.10
N GLY A 162 -16.53 -7.54 -15.45
CA GLY A 162 -15.84 -6.25 -15.27
C GLY A 162 -14.79 -6.24 -14.15
N HIS A 163 -14.91 -7.16 -13.19
CA HIS A 163 -14.06 -7.23 -11.99
C HIS A 163 -13.92 -8.68 -11.53
N PHE A 164 -12.75 -9.04 -10.98
CA PHE A 164 -12.43 -10.32 -10.34
C PHE A 164 -11.96 -10.07 -8.90
N VAL A 165 -12.36 -10.94 -7.97
CA VAL A 165 -11.90 -10.88 -6.58
C VAL A 165 -11.19 -12.18 -6.19
N GLY A 166 -9.88 -12.11 -6.02
CA GLY A 166 -9.04 -13.23 -5.58
C GLY A 166 -7.56 -12.84 -5.67
N ILE A 167 -6.68 -13.79 -5.39
CA ILE A 167 -5.23 -13.56 -5.48
C ILE A 167 -4.70 -13.73 -6.91
N ASN A 168 -3.48 -13.23 -7.14
CA ASN A 168 -2.71 -13.61 -8.33
C ASN A 168 -2.20 -15.05 -8.18
N ASN A 169 -2.87 -15.99 -8.86
CA ASN A 169 -2.57 -17.42 -8.79
C ASN A 169 -1.22 -17.78 -9.43
N VAL A 170 -0.76 -17.04 -10.44
CA VAL A 170 0.57 -17.24 -11.03
C VAL A 170 1.65 -16.86 -10.01
N ALA A 171 1.54 -15.67 -9.40
CA ALA A 171 2.44 -15.23 -8.34
C ALA A 171 2.47 -16.22 -7.17
N ALA A 172 1.31 -16.69 -6.72
CA ALA A 172 1.22 -17.68 -5.65
C ALA A 172 1.92 -19.02 -6.00
N GLY A 173 1.88 -19.42 -7.27
CA GLY A 173 2.67 -20.53 -7.80
C GLY A 173 4.18 -20.29 -7.76
N ARG A 174 4.62 -19.11 -8.19
CA ARG A 174 6.04 -18.68 -8.18
C ARG A 174 6.59 -18.64 -6.75
N THR A 175 5.81 -18.14 -5.80
CA THR A 175 6.15 -18.13 -4.36
C THR A 175 6.30 -19.55 -3.84
N ALA A 176 5.36 -20.45 -4.16
CA ALA A 176 5.45 -21.85 -3.72
C ALA A 176 6.71 -22.56 -4.24
N ALA A 177 7.06 -22.35 -5.51
CA ALA A 177 8.29 -22.89 -6.09
C ALA A 177 9.55 -22.31 -5.44
N THR A 178 9.57 -21.01 -5.17
CA THR A 178 10.73 -20.35 -4.53
C THR A 178 10.96 -20.87 -3.11
N LEU A 179 9.90 -21.01 -2.33
CA LEU A 179 9.99 -21.57 -0.98
C LEU A 179 10.45 -23.03 -1.03
N LEU A 180 9.79 -23.85 -1.85
CA LEU A 180 10.12 -25.28 -1.97
C LEU A 180 11.58 -25.48 -2.43
N GLY A 181 12.02 -24.73 -3.43
CA GLY A 181 13.38 -24.80 -3.96
C GLY A 181 14.45 -24.33 -2.97
N ARG A 182 14.14 -23.37 -2.10
CA ARG A 182 15.05 -22.90 -1.03
C ARG A 182 15.09 -23.83 0.19
N PHE A 183 13.97 -24.47 0.51
CA PHE A 183 13.87 -25.38 1.65
C PHE A 183 14.50 -26.75 1.34
N LEU A 184 14.49 -27.17 0.08
CA LEU A 184 15.18 -28.37 -0.34
C LEU A 184 16.71 -28.18 -0.39
N PRO A 185 17.49 -29.20 0.01
CA PRO A 185 18.94 -29.14 -0.14
C PRO A 185 19.35 -29.11 -1.61
N VAL A 186 20.53 -28.55 -1.90
CA VAL A 186 21.13 -28.50 -3.25
C VAL A 186 21.61 -29.91 -3.67
N ALA A 187 20.65 -30.78 -3.95
CA ALA A 187 20.84 -32.16 -4.37
C ALA A 187 19.67 -32.60 -5.28
N PRO A 188 19.90 -33.56 -6.20
CA PRO A 188 18.81 -34.04 -7.06
C PRO A 188 17.68 -34.69 -6.25
N ALA A 189 16.47 -34.15 -6.37
CA ALA A 189 15.27 -34.70 -5.77
C ALA A 189 14.05 -34.53 -6.70
N SER A 190 13.05 -35.39 -6.53
CA SER A 190 11.76 -35.24 -7.21
C SER A 190 10.81 -34.37 -6.40
N VAL A 191 10.04 -33.55 -7.09
CA VAL A 191 8.99 -32.71 -6.51
C VAL A 191 7.63 -33.15 -7.05
N LEU A 192 6.76 -33.60 -6.15
CA LEU A 192 5.39 -33.99 -6.48
C LEU A 192 4.49 -32.76 -6.46
N VAL A 193 3.71 -32.54 -7.51
CA VAL A 193 2.67 -31.49 -7.53
C VAL A 193 1.29 -32.14 -7.45
N ILE A 194 0.44 -31.67 -6.54
CA ILE A 194 -0.93 -32.15 -6.33
C ILE A 194 -1.87 -30.99 -6.66
N ALA A 195 -2.91 -31.25 -7.45
CA ALA A 195 -3.96 -30.28 -7.74
C ALA A 195 -5.35 -30.92 -7.66
N GLY A 196 -6.38 -30.08 -7.47
CA GLY A 196 -7.76 -30.53 -7.59
C GLY A 196 -8.08 -30.92 -9.03
N SER A 197 -7.96 -29.97 -9.95
CA SER A 197 -8.19 -30.17 -11.38
C SER A 197 -7.35 -29.18 -12.18
N MET A 198 -6.66 -29.65 -13.20
CA MET A 198 -5.95 -28.77 -14.15
C MET A 198 -6.90 -28.08 -15.14
N SER A 199 -8.20 -28.40 -15.08
CA SER A 199 -9.25 -27.64 -15.76
C SER A 199 -9.71 -26.42 -14.97
N ALA A 200 -9.34 -26.31 -13.69
CA ALA A 200 -9.56 -25.13 -12.88
C ALA A 200 -8.43 -24.11 -13.12
N ARG A 201 -8.80 -22.87 -13.40
CA ARG A 201 -7.87 -21.84 -13.87
C ARG A 201 -6.85 -21.44 -12.82
N ASP A 202 -7.29 -21.27 -11.58
CA ASP A 202 -6.45 -21.00 -10.41
C ASP A 202 -5.37 -22.07 -10.22
N HIS A 203 -5.71 -23.35 -10.35
CA HIS A 203 -4.72 -24.44 -10.29
C HIS A 203 -3.76 -24.44 -11.50
N ALA A 204 -4.26 -24.15 -12.70
CA ALA A 204 -3.43 -24.06 -13.90
C ALA A 204 -2.43 -22.90 -13.82
N GLU A 205 -2.87 -21.74 -13.35
CA GLU A 205 -2.04 -20.54 -13.13
C GLU A 205 -1.00 -20.78 -12.02
N ARG A 206 -1.40 -21.37 -10.89
CA ARG A 206 -0.47 -21.81 -9.84
C ARG A 206 0.57 -22.78 -10.35
N ARG A 207 0.18 -23.75 -11.20
CA ARG A 207 1.11 -24.71 -11.79
C ARG A 207 2.06 -24.03 -12.77
N LEU A 208 1.56 -23.10 -13.58
CA LEU A 208 2.36 -22.32 -14.52
C LEU A 208 3.46 -21.55 -13.80
N GLY A 209 3.08 -20.74 -12.80
CA GLY A 209 4.05 -19.96 -12.02
C GLY A 209 5.05 -20.83 -11.27
N PHE A 210 4.60 -21.98 -10.75
CA PHE A 210 5.48 -22.95 -10.09
C PHE A 210 6.51 -23.52 -11.07
N ASP A 211 6.08 -23.97 -12.26
CA ASP A 211 6.96 -24.55 -13.27
C ASP A 211 7.98 -23.55 -13.80
N GLN A 212 7.59 -22.28 -14.00
CA GLN A 212 8.50 -21.20 -14.41
C GLN A 212 9.71 -21.10 -13.46
N VAL A 213 9.44 -20.90 -12.16
CA VAL A 213 10.51 -20.73 -11.16
C VAL A 213 11.34 -21.99 -10.97
N MET A 214 10.70 -23.17 -10.98
CA MET A 214 11.44 -24.44 -10.87
C MET A 214 12.38 -24.66 -12.04
N ALA A 215 11.96 -24.31 -13.26
CA ALA A 215 12.80 -24.41 -14.46
C ALA A 215 13.93 -23.37 -14.48
N GLU A 216 13.63 -22.13 -14.09
CA GLU A 216 14.57 -21.00 -14.11
C GLU A 216 15.65 -21.11 -13.02
N ARG A 217 15.25 -21.43 -11.78
CA ARG A 217 16.11 -21.31 -10.59
C ARG A 217 16.51 -22.64 -9.97
N PHE A 218 15.70 -23.68 -10.15
CA PHE A 218 15.87 -24.96 -9.44
C PHE A 218 15.93 -26.17 -10.39
N GLY A 219 16.59 -26.02 -11.55
CA GLY A 219 16.68 -27.07 -12.59
C GLY A 219 17.36 -28.38 -12.16
N HIS A 220 17.94 -28.44 -10.96
CA HIS A 220 18.44 -29.67 -10.34
C HIS A 220 17.33 -30.52 -9.69
N LEU A 221 16.14 -29.94 -9.47
CA LEU A 221 14.95 -30.61 -8.95
C LEU A 221 14.08 -31.09 -10.11
N HIS A 222 13.61 -32.34 -10.04
CA HIS A 222 12.74 -32.91 -11.06
C HIS A 222 11.27 -32.75 -10.68
N VAL A 223 10.59 -31.77 -11.27
CA VAL A 223 9.14 -31.60 -11.12
C VAL A 223 8.40 -32.73 -11.83
N MET A 224 7.61 -33.49 -11.06
CA MET A 224 6.80 -34.60 -11.56
C MET A 224 5.52 -34.08 -12.23
N PRO A 225 4.87 -34.88 -13.11
CA PRO A 225 3.53 -34.56 -13.63
C PRO A 225 2.53 -34.31 -12.49
N THR A 226 1.60 -33.35 -12.69
CA THR A 226 0.55 -33.06 -11.69
C THR A 226 -0.24 -34.33 -11.38
N LEU A 227 -0.43 -34.59 -10.10
CA LEU A 227 -1.39 -35.54 -9.60
C LEU A 227 -2.74 -34.84 -9.38
N GLU A 228 -3.70 -35.08 -10.28
CA GLU A 228 -5.06 -34.59 -10.14
C GLU A 228 -5.87 -35.49 -9.20
N CYS A 229 -6.20 -35.00 -8.01
CA CYS A 229 -6.95 -35.74 -6.99
C CYS A 229 -8.37 -35.21 -6.77
N HIS A 230 -8.82 -34.21 -7.54
CA HIS A 230 -10.15 -33.60 -7.42
C HIS A 230 -10.47 -33.12 -6.00
N ASP A 231 -9.43 -32.65 -5.30
CA ASP A 231 -9.46 -32.21 -3.90
C ASP A 231 -10.05 -33.23 -2.92
N ARG A 232 -10.14 -34.51 -3.32
CA ARG A 232 -10.65 -35.54 -2.44
C ARG A 232 -9.54 -36.10 -1.56
N GLY A 233 -9.68 -35.89 -0.26
CA GLY A 233 -8.72 -36.38 0.73
C GLY A 233 -8.46 -37.89 0.62
N ASP A 234 -9.47 -38.71 0.34
CA ASP A 234 -9.30 -40.17 0.21
C ASP A 234 -8.41 -40.58 -0.98
N LEU A 235 -8.55 -39.87 -2.12
CA LEU A 235 -7.72 -40.08 -3.30
C LEU A 235 -6.30 -39.56 -3.07
N VAL A 236 -6.14 -38.40 -2.45
CA VAL A 236 -4.83 -37.86 -2.05
C VAL A 236 -4.12 -38.86 -1.14
N THR A 237 -4.77 -39.34 -0.08
CA THR A 237 -4.18 -40.32 0.85
C THR A 237 -3.70 -41.56 0.10
N ALA A 238 -4.56 -42.17 -0.71
CA ALA A 238 -4.25 -43.42 -1.40
C ALA A 238 -3.13 -43.28 -2.45
N GLN A 239 -3.16 -42.20 -3.25
CA GLN A 239 -2.23 -42.01 -4.36
C GLN A 239 -0.88 -41.49 -3.89
N VAL A 240 -0.85 -40.53 -2.96
CA VAL A 240 0.41 -39.98 -2.41
C VAL A 240 1.16 -41.05 -1.62
N THR A 241 0.49 -41.84 -0.77
CA THR A 241 1.12 -42.97 -0.05
C THR A 241 1.77 -43.97 -1.01
N ARG A 242 1.09 -44.28 -2.12
CA ARG A 242 1.62 -45.17 -3.16
C ARG A 242 2.82 -44.57 -3.91
N LEU A 243 2.83 -43.26 -4.13
CA LEU A 243 3.94 -42.59 -4.82
C LEU A 243 5.16 -42.46 -3.91
N LEU A 244 4.98 -42.04 -2.66
CA LEU A 244 6.07 -41.95 -1.67
C LEU A 244 6.75 -43.31 -1.44
N SER A 245 5.99 -44.41 -1.44
CA SER A 245 6.57 -45.76 -1.30
C SER A 245 7.33 -46.25 -2.54
N LYS A 246 6.92 -45.84 -3.75
CA LYS A 246 7.56 -46.24 -5.01
C LYS A 246 8.73 -45.34 -5.42
N HIS A 247 8.72 -44.09 -4.97
CA HIS A 247 9.68 -43.06 -5.34
C HIS A 247 10.29 -42.44 -4.08
N PRO A 248 11.24 -43.13 -3.43
CA PRO A 248 11.89 -42.62 -2.21
C PRO A 248 12.70 -41.35 -2.44
N GLY A 249 12.98 -41.00 -3.72
CA GLY A 249 13.64 -39.75 -4.11
C GLY A 249 12.72 -38.53 -4.16
N ILE A 250 11.44 -38.65 -3.82
CA ILE A 250 10.58 -37.47 -3.62
C ILE A 250 11.07 -36.74 -2.37
N GLY A 251 11.58 -35.54 -2.58
CA GLY A 251 12.05 -34.63 -1.53
C GLY A 251 11.04 -33.52 -1.23
N GLY A 252 10.24 -33.10 -2.22
CA GLY A 252 9.26 -32.02 -2.05
C GLY A 252 7.85 -32.38 -2.51
N VAL A 253 6.85 -31.77 -1.90
CA VAL A 253 5.44 -31.81 -2.32
C VAL A 253 4.91 -30.38 -2.39
N TYR A 254 4.34 -30.02 -3.53
CA TYR A 254 3.54 -28.81 -3.68
C TYR A 254 2.05 -29.18 -3.80
N SER A 255 1.24 -28.75 -2.83
CA SER A 255 -0.22 -28.90 -2.85
C SER A 255 -0.86 -27.61 -3.33
N ALA A 256 -1.26 -27.57 -4.61
CA ALA A 256 -1.89 -26.41 -5.24
C ALA A 256 -3.42 -26.32 -4.99
N GLY A 257 -4.01 -27.34 -4.35
CA GLY A 257 -5.44 -27.47 -4.08
C GLY A 257 -5.78 -27.76 -2.62
N ALA A 258 -7.02 -28.16 -2.35
CA ALA A 258 -7.61 -28.19 -1.00
C ALA A 258 -7.61 -29.59 -0.32
N GLY A 259 -7.04 -30.61 -0.97
CA GLY A 259 -6.99 -32.00 -0.47
C GLY A 259 -6.01 -32.26 0.70
N ASN A 260 -5.67 -31.23 1.49
CA ASN A 260 -4.54 -31.24 2.42
C ASN A 260 -4.70 -32.21 3.62
N HIS A 261 -5.93 -32.46 4.07
CA HIS A 261 -6.17 -33.47 5.11
C HIS A 261 -5.71 -34.88 4.69
N GLY A 262 -5.93 -35.24 3.42
CA GLY A 262 -5.43 -36.49 2.87
C GLY A 262 -3.91 -36.50 2.69
N LEU A 263 -3.32 -35.35 2.41
CA LEU A 263 -1.87 -35.21 2.30
C LEU A 263 -1.18 -35.43 3.65
N VAL A 264 -1.68 -34.81 4.72
CA VAL A 264 -1.19 -35.04 6.09
C VAL A 264 -1.27 -36.52 6.46
N GLN A 265 -2.40 -37.18 6.18
CA GLN A 265 -2.56 -38.61 6.41
C GLN A 265 -1.56 -39.46 5.62
N ALA A 266 -1.31 -39.12 4.34
CA ALA A 266 -0.34 -39.84 3.51
C ALA A 266 1.09 -39.71 4.03
N LEU A 267 1.51 -38.49 4.42
CA LEU A 267 2.85 -38.21 4.93
C LEU A 267 3.09 -38.96 6.25
N ASN A 268 2.12 -38.90 7.16
CA ASN A 268 2.18 -39.60 8.44
C ASN A 268 2.22 -41.13 8.26
N ALA A 269 1.37 -41.68 7.38
CA ALA A 269 1.35 -43.13 7.10
C ALA A 269 2.64 -43.62 6.43
N ALA A 270 3.28 -42.77 5.62
CA ALA A 270 4.55 -43.07 4.97
C ALA A 270 5.79 -42.81 5.84
N GLY A 271 5.62 -42.23 7.04
CA GLY A 271 6.73 -41.77 7.89
C GLY A 271 7.61 -40.73 7.19
N ALA A 272 6.99 -39.84 6.42
CA ALA A 272 7.65 -38.92 5.51
C ALA A 272 7.62 -37.45 5.96
N SER A 273 6.93 -37.13 7.07
CA SER A 273 6.71 -35.76 7.55
C SER A 273 8.02 -34.99 7.77
N ASP A 274 9.04 -35.61 8.37
CA ASP A 274 10.35 -34.96 8.60
C ASP A 274 11.30 -35.00 7.40
N ARG A 275 10.93 -35.70 6.32
CA ARG A 275 11.80 -35.98 5.17
C ARG A 275 11.40 -35.21 3.92
N VAL A 276 10.13 -34.85 3.81
CA VAL A 276 9.55 -34.27 2.60
C VAL A 276 9.14 -32.84 2.90
N THR A 277 9.73 -31.88 2.19
CA THR A 277 9.33 -30.48 2.28
C THR A 277 7.97 -30.29 1.63
N VAL A 278 7.03 -29.66 2.33
CA VAL A 278 5.66 -29.44 1.85
C VAL A 278 5.31 -27.96 1.85
N ILE A 279 4.88 -27.48 0.67
CA ILE A 279 4.24 -26.17 0.51
C ILE A 279 2.79 -26.40 0.11
N ALA A 280 1.85 -25.82 0.83
CA ALA A 280 0.41 -25.98 0.57
C ALA A 280 -0.32 -24.64 0.42
N HIS A 281 -1.52 -24.68 -0.13
CA HIS A 281 -2.45 -23.53 -0.17
C HIS A 281 -3.55 -23.67 0.88
N GLU A 282 -4.07 -22.51 1.27
CA GLU A 282 -5.19 -22.29 2.20
C GLU A 282 -4.85 -22.61 3.66
N LEU A 283 -4.90 -21.57 4.52
CA LEU A 283 -4.67 -21.71 5.96
C LEU A 283 -5.95 -22.12 6.70
N THR A 284 -6.27 -23.40 6.60
CA THR A 284 -7.37 -24.04 7.33
C THR A 284 -6.91 -24.64 8.67
N ASP A 285 -7.83 -25.09 9.53
CA ASP A 285 -7.48 -25.76 10.80
C ASP A 285 -6.54 -26.96 10.59
N CYS A 286 -6.77 -27.78 9.55
CA CYS A 286 -5.91 -28.91 9.25
C CYS A 286 -4.48 -28.48 8.86
N THR A 287 -4.34 -27.46 8.02
CA THR A 287 -3.02 -26.99 7.55
C THR A 287 -2.28 -26.19 8.61
N ARG A 288 -3.00 -25.46 9.47
CA ARG A 288 -2.45 -24.78 10.65
C ARG A 288 -1.86 -25.78 11.64
N ALA A 289 -2.56 -26.88 11.89
CA ALA A 289 -2.04 -27.96 12.72
C ALA A 289 -0.76 -28.57 12.09
N ALA A 290 -0.80 -28.86 10.78
CA ALA A 290 0.34 -29.41 10.04
C ALA A 290 1.56 -28.47 9.99
N LEU A 291 1.36 -27.15 9.96
CA LEU A 291 2.45 -26.18 10.12
C LEU A 291 3.03 -26.21 11.54
N THR A 292 2.16 -26.26 12.55
CA THR A 292 2.55 -26.20 13.95
C THR A 292 3.33 -27.45 14.38
N ASP A 293 2.96 -28.62 13.86
CA ASP A 293 3.62 -29.89 14.15
C ASP A 293 4.81 -30.21 13.22
N GLY A 294 5.09 -29.35 12.24
CA GLY A 294 6.20 -29.48 11.28
C GLY A 294 5.95 -30.45 10.14
N THR A 295 4.72 -30.98 9.98
CA THR A 295 4.36 -31.78 8.81
C THR A 295 4.40 -30.98 7.51
N PHE A 296 4.05 -29.69 7.57
CA PHE A 296 4.17 -28.74 6.46
C PHE A 296 5.21 -27.65 6.79
N ASP A 297 5.94 -27.18 5.78
CA ASP A 297 6.98 -26.15 5.94
C ASP A 297 6.45 -24.74 5.65
N ALA A 298 5.49 -24.60 4.73
CA ALA A 298 4.82 -23.33 4.50
C ALA A 298 3.38 -23.52 3.96
N VAL A 299 2.53 -22.53 4.24
CA VAL A 299 1.19 -22.41 3.67
C VAL A 299 1.01 -21.02 3.10
N ILE A 300 0.51 -20.95 1.87
CA ILE A 300 0.10 -19.70 1.21
C ILE A 300 -1.39 -19.49 1.50
N ALA A 301 -1.72 -18.40 2.18
CA ALA A 301 -3.07 -18.13 2.67
C ALA A 301 -3.79 -17.08 1.83
N GLN A 302 -5.10 -17.27 1.67
CA GLN A 302 -6.04 -16.24 1.20
C GLN A 302 -7.01 -15.91 2.32
N ASN A 303 -7.69 -14.76 2.26
CA ASN A 303 -8.68 -14.37 3.27
C ASN A 303 -10.11 -14.52 2.71
N PRO A 304 -10.85 -15.60 3.05
CA PRO A 304 -12.22 -15.81 2.58
C PRO A 304 -13.18 -14.68 2.97
N GLY A 305 -13.02 -14.10 4.16
CA GLY A 305 -13.81 -12.96 4.63
C GLY A 305 -13.62 -11.73 3.75
N HIS A 306 -12.37 -11.40 3.41
CA HIS A 306 -12.05 -10.31 2.49
C HIS A 306 -12.62 -10.57 1.09
N ILE A 307 -12.43 -11.79 0.54
CA ILE A 307 -12.98 -12.16 -0.77
C ILE A 307 -14.50 -11.92 -0.82
N VAL A 308 -15.23 -12.35 0.20
CA VAL A 308 -16.68 -12.17 0.27
C VAL A 308 -17.06 -10.69 0.39
N ARG A 309 -16.43 -9.94 1.31
CA ARG A 309 -16.75 -8.51 1.51
C ARG A 309 -16.44 -7.68 0.27
N SER A 310 -15.29 -7.88 -0.36
CA SER A 310 -14.91 -7.20 -1.59
C SER A 310 -15.86 -7.56 -2.74
N ALA A 311 -16.22 -8.83 -2.91
CA ALA A 311 -17.20 -9.23 -3.92
C ALA A 311 -18.56 -8.56 -3.72
N LEU A 312 -19.06 -8.49 -2.47
CA LEU A 312 -20.34 -7.82 -2.17
C LEU A 312 -20.27 -6.30 -2.39
N ARG A 313 -19.14 -5.67 -2.04
CA ARG A 313 -18.89 -4.24 -2.28
C ARG A 313 -18.89 -3.91 -3.76
N VAL A 314 -18.14 -4.67 -4.57
CA VAL A 314 -18.07 -4.51 -6.03
C VAL A 314 -19.45 -4.72 -6.65
N LEU A 315 -20.17 -5.78 -6.27
CA LEU A 315 -21.53 -6.03 -6.77
C LEU A 315 -22.48 -4.87 -6.43
N LYS A 316 -22.40 -4.32 -5.22
CA LYS A 316 -23.22 -3.16 -4.83
C LYS A 316 -22.87 -1.93 -5.66
N ALA A 317 -21.59 -1.62 -5.83
CA ALA A 317 -21.11 -0.47 -6.60
C ALA A 317 -21.56 -0.57 -8.07
N ASP A 318 -21.39 -1.74 -8.69
CA ASP A 318 -21.84 -2.02 -10.07
C ASP A 318 -23.35 -1.81 -10.22
N VAL A 319 -24.15 -2.33 -9.28
CA VAL A 319 -25.62 -2.20 -9.31
C VAL A 319 -26.09 -0.77 -9.09
N ASP A 320 -25.34 0.02 -8.34
CA ASP A 320 -25.61 1.44 -8.09
C ASP A 320 -24.99 2.37 -9.16
N GLY A 321 -24.19 1.84 -10.08
CA GLY A 321 -23.50 2.60 -11.13
C GLY A 321 -22.45 3.55 -10.57
N MET A 322 -21.78 3.15 -9.49
CA MET A 322 -20.70 3.87 -8.83
C MET A 322 -19.34 3.31 -9.28
N GLU A 323 -18.34 4.17 -9.39
CA GLU A 323 -16.96 3.71 -9.60
C GLU A 323 -16.46 2.97 -8.36
N THR A 324 -15.86 1.81 -8.58
CA THR A 324 -15.10 1.08 -7.56
C THR A 324 -13.82 1.85 -7.26
N ILE A 325 -13.47 2.00 -5.98
CA ILE A 325 -12.24 2.71 -5.58
C ILE A 325 -11.06 1.72 -5.72
N PRO A 326 -10.15 1.87 -6.71
CA PRO A 326 -9.12 0.87 -6.97
C PRO A 326 -8.15 0.67 -5.80
N SER A 327 -7.92 1.73 -5.01
CA SER A 327 -7.03 1.70 -3.84
C SER A 327 -7.59 0.95 -2.64
N GLN A 328 -8.87 0.56 -2.66
CA GLN A 328 -9.50 -0.34 -1.69
C GLN A 328 -9.45 -1.81 -2.13
N GLU A 329 -9.02 -2.09 -3.36
CA GLU A 329 -8.91 -3.41 -3.98
C GLU A 329 -7.46 -3.80 -4.32
N ARG A 330 -6.48 -2.89 -4.10
CA ARG A 330 -5.05 -3.18 -4.15
C ARG A 330 -4.52 -3.55 -2.77
N ILE A 331 -3.73 -4.62 -2.70
CA ILE A 331 -2.75 -4.82 -1.63
C ILE A 331 -1.68 -3.71 -1.85
N ARG A 332 -1.50 -2.82 -0.88
CA ARG A 332 -0.67 -1.59 -1.03
C ARG A 332 0.81 -1.86 -0.71
N GLU A 333 1.70 -1.07 -1.33
CA GLU A 333 3.12 -1.38 -1.54
C GLU A 333 4.12 -0.66 -0.61
N THR A 334 3.71 0.23 0.32
CA THR A 334 4.64 0.78 1.33
C THR A 334 3.98 1.02 2.68
N MET A 335 4.39 0.27 3.71
CA MET A 335 3.92 0.43 5.09
C MET A 335 4.64 1.55 5.83
N LYS A 336 3.93 2.26 6.72
CA LYS A 336 4.54 3.30 7.60
C LYS A 336 4.85 2.75 8.99
N THR A 337 5.99 3.16 9.57
CA THR A 337 6.34 2.81 10.95
C THR A 337 5.62 3.73 11.93
N ILE A 338 4.89 3.15 12.88
CA ILE A 338 4.23 3.85 13.99
C ILE A 338 5.27 4.60 14.84
N LYS A 339 4.98 5.85 15.23
CA LYS A 339 5.87 6.64 16.09
C LYS A 339 5.74 6.21 17.56
N GLY A 340 6.83 6.23 18.32
CA GLY A 340 6.79 5.94 19.76
C GLY A 340 8.12 5.45 20.34
N PRO A 341 8.14 5.15 21.64
CA PRO A 341 7.03 5.22 22.60
C PRO A 341 6.70 6.67 23.04
N ALA A 342 5.43 6.96 23.29
CA ALA A 342 4.99 8.23 23.92
C ALA A 342 4.21 7.99 25.22
N LEU A 343 4.15 9.00 26.11
CA LEU A 343 3.44 8.92 27.40
C LEU A 343 2.36 9.99 27.51
N PHE A 344 1.15 9.61 27.92
CA PHE A 344 0.13 10.59 28.31
C PHE A 344 0.37 11.08 29.74
N LEU A 345 0.55 12.39 29.91
CA LEU A 345 0.98 12.97 31.20
C LEU A 345 -0.15 13.14 32.22
N ALA A 346 -1.42 13.02 31.81
CA ALA A 346 -2.57 13.29 32.68
C ALA A 346 -2.60 12.43 33.94
N GLN A 347 -2.19 11.17 33.86
CA GLN A 347 -2.20 10.22 34.97
C GLN A 347 -1.05 10.43 35.96
N PHE A 348 -0.09 11.29 35.62
CA PHE A 348 1.11 11.55 36.42
C PHE A 348 1.13 12.95 37.01
N ALA A 349 0.56 13.94 36.32
CA ALA A 349 0.59 15.34 36.73
C ALA A 349 0.06 15.55 38.16
N GLY A 350 0.89 16.16 39.00
CA GLY A 350 0.66 16.26 40.44
C GLY A 350 1.29 17.50 41.06
N ASP A 351 1.06 17.73 42.36
CA ASP A 351 1.60 18.92 43.05
C ASP A 351 3.07 18.76 43.48
N GLU A 352 3.58 17.53 43.48
CA GLU A 352 4.94 17.19 43.89
C GLU A 352 5.87 16.94 42.69
N ALA A 353 7.15 17.28 42.83
CA ALA A 353 8.16 17.00 41.82
C ALA A 353 8.42 15.49 41.71
N PRO A 354 8.66 14.94 40.49
CA PRO A 354 8.88 15.64 39.22
C PRO A 354 7.60 16.04 38.47
N PHE A 355 6.40 15.75 38.99
CA PHE A 355 5.14 15.83 38.24
C PHE A 355 4.46 17.21 38.21
N ASN A 356 5.09 18.21 38.80
CA ASN A 356 4.48 19.52 39.08
C ASN A 356 4.96 20.66 38.17
N SER A 357 5.77 20.37 37.14
CA SER A 357 6.21 21.35 36.16
C SER A 357 6.57 20.70 34.84
N TRP A 358 6.42 21.43 33.74
CA TRP A 358 6.72 20.96 32.39
C TRP A 358 8.17 20.44 32.23
N ASP A 359 9.15 21.18 32.75
CA ASP A 359 10.57 20.82 32.65
C ASP A 359 10.88 19.52 33.41
N ALA A 360 10.42 19.40 34.67
CA ALA A 360 10.71 18.23 35.48
C ALA A 360 10.02 16.95 34.96
N ILE A 361 8.76 17.06 34.53
CA ILE A 361 7.98 15.90 34.09
C ILE A 361 8.45 15.38 32.72
N THR A 362 8.85 16.27 31.81
CA THR A 362 9.39 15.87 30.50
C THR A 362 10.76 15.21 30.63
N LYS A 363 11.62 15.72 31.52
CA LYS A 363 12.88 15.06 31.88
C LYS A 363 12.66 13.68 32.46
N TRP A 364 11.71 13.54 33.40
CA TRP A 364 11.35 12.26 33.98
C TRP A 364 10.80 11.28 32.93
N ALA A 365 9.95 11.74 32.00
CA ALA A 365 9.43 10.91 30.91
C ALA A 365 10.55 10.41 29.99
N ALA A 366 11.51 11.28 29.64
CA ALA A 366 12.69 10.90 28.86
C ALA A 366 13.56 9.88 29.59
N ASP A 367 13.79 10.06 30.90
CA ASP A 367 14.55 9.12 31.75
C ASP A 367 13.85 7.74 31.84
N CYS A 368 12.53 7.69 31.69
CA CYS A 368 11.76 6.45 31.58
C CYS A 368 11.85 5.78 30.20
N GLY A 369 12.39 6.44 29.18
CA GLY A 369 12.58 5.91 27.83
C GLY A 369 11.56 6.39 26.79
N TYR A 370 10.70 7.36 27.13
CA TYR A 370 9.74 7.93 26.19
C TYR A 370 10.40 8.90 25.21
N LYS A 371 9.94 8.89 23.95
CA LYS A 371 10.37 9.80 22.88
C LYS A 371 9.35 10.92 22.63
N GLY A 372 8.12 10.74 23.11
CA GLY A 372 7.05 11.73 23.00
C GLY A 372 6.19 11.82 24.26
N VAL A 373 5.47 12.92 24.42
CA VAL A 373 4.50 13.14 25.49
C VAL A 373 3.21 13.76 24.96
N GLN A 374 2.07 13.22 25.37
CA GLN A 374 0.76 13.81 25.13
C GLN A 374 0.36 14.71 26.31
N VAL A 375 -0.13 15.91 26.02
CA VAL A 375 -0.26 16.97 27.02
C VAL A 375 -1.73 17.16 27.44
N PRO A 376 -2.08 17.03 28.74
CA PRO A 376 -3.40 17.41 29.23
C PRO A 376 -3.56 18.93 29.20
N SER A 377 -4.45 19.43 28.36
CA SER A 377 -4.61 20.88 28.13
C SER A 377 -5.24 21.64 29.32
N TRP A 378 -5.83 20.94 30.29
CA TRP A 378 -6.48 21.53 31.46
C TRP A 378 -5.51 21.82 32.61
N ASP A 379 -4.33 21.21 32.62
CA ASP A 379 -3.41 21.30 33.76
C ASP A 379 -2.51 22.54 33.67
N GLY A 380 -2.94 23.63 34.30
CA GLY A 380 -2.19 24.89 34.35
C GLY A 380 -0.82 24.82 35.04
N ARG A 381 -0.49 23.72 35.74
CA ARG A 381 0.88 23.49 36.26
C ARG A 381 1.86 23.17 35.14
N LEU A 382 1.35 22.54 34.07
CA LEU A 382 2.14 22.09 32.93
C LEU A 382 1.96 23.02 31.73
N PHE A 383 0.74 23.45 31.43
CA PHE A 383 0.41 24.09 30.14
C PHE A 383 -0.60 25.25 30.27
N ASP A 384 -0.21 26.44 29.78
CA ASP A 384 -1.11 27.58 29.64
C ASP A 384 -1.84 27.55 28.28
N LEU A 385 -3.04 26.97 28.28
CA LEU A 385 -3.86 26.80 27.08
C LEU A 385 -4.27 28.12 26.42
N ALA A 386 -4.63 29.14 27.23
CA ALA A 386 -5.05 30.42 26.69
C ALA A 386 -3.89 31.10 25.96
N LYS A 387 -2.71 31.10 26.57
CA LYS A 387 -1.50 31.65 25.95
C LYS A 387 -1.07 30.85 24.72
N ALA A 388 -1.22 29.52 24.73
CA ALA A 388 -0.92 28.67 23.58
C ALA A 388 -1.81 28.95 22.37
N ALA A 389 -3.09 29.25 22.59
CA ALA A 389 -4.01 29.63 21.51
C ALA A 389 -3.64 31.00 20.91
N GLU A 390 -3.12 31.93 21.72
CA GLU A 390 -2.83 33.30 21.30
C GLU A 390 -1.39 33.53 20.78
N SER A 391 -0.43 32.69 21.18
CA SER A 391 1.00 32.93 20.95
C SER A 391 1.70 31.71 20.39
N LYS A 392 2.12 31.82 19.12
CA LYS A 392 3.00 30.85 18.49
C LYS A 392 4.38 30.78 19.17
N ASP A 393 4.91 31.91 19.63
CA ASP A 393 6.19 31.97 20.34
C ASP A 393 6.15 31.12 21.63
N TYR A 394 5.07 31.22 22.42
CA TYR A 394 4.89 30.37 23.59
C TYR A 394 4.85 28.88 23.21
N CYS A 395 4.14 28.51 22.15
CA CYS A 395 4.08 27.13 21.66
C CYS A 395 5.45 26.61 21.23
N ASP A 396 6.26 27.43 20.55
CA ASP A 396 7.59 27.04 20.09
C ASP A 396 8.58 26.95 21.27
N GLU A 397 8.51 27.87 22.25
CA GLU A 397 9.27 27.77 23.51
C GLU A 397 8.90 26.51 24.32
N PHE A 398 7.60 26.23 24.44
CA PHE A 398 7.08 25.09 25.18
C PHE A 398 7.54 23.75 24.57
N LYS A 399 7.41 23.59 23.25
CA LYS A 399 7.95 22.42 22.52
C LYS A 399 9.46 22.35 22.61
N GLY A 400 10.16 23.49 22.49
CA GLY A 400 11.61 23.58 22.60
C GLY A 400 12.10 23.04 23.94
N LYS A 401 11.40 23.37 25.04
CA LYS A 401 11.71 22.84 26.37
C LYS A 401 11.54 21.31 26.46
N GLY A 402 10.50 20.74 25.85
CA GLY A 402 10.35 19.29 25.75
C GLY A 402 11.49 18.64 24.96
N ALA A 403 11.83 19.22 23.81
CA ALA A 403 12.89 18.74 22.93
C ALA A 403 14.29 18.80 23.59
N GLU A 404 14.58 19.85 24.37
CA GLU A 404 15.79 19.95 25.21
C GLU A 404 15.91 18.79 26.21
N ASN A 405 14.78 18.29 26.71
CA ASN A 405 14.71 17.16 27.62
C ASN A 405 14.65 15.80 26.91
N GLY A 406 14.59 15.78 25.56
CA GLY A 406 14.60 14.56 24.75
C GLY A 406 13.23 14.00 24.39
N VAL A 407 12.14 14.76 24.57
CA VAL A 407 10.78 14.34 24.19
C VAL A 407 10.09 15.32 23.24
N GLU A 408 9.30 14.80 22.31
CA GLU A 408 8.43 15.59 21.44
C GLU A 408 7.03 15.75 22.05
N VAL A 409 6.36 16.87 21.80
CA VAL A 409 4.93 16.99 22.09
C VAL A 409 4.15 16.29 20.97
N THR A 410 3.45 15.21 21.31
CA THR A 410 2.72 14.42 20.31
C THR A 410 1.41 15.10 19.94
N GLU A 411 0.51 15.23 20.91
CA GLU A 411 -0.81 15.85 20.77
C GLU A 411 -1.26 16.56 22.04
N LEU A 412 -2.27 17.41 21.91
CA LEU A 412 -3.01 17.94 23.05
C LEU A 412 -4.23 17.06 23.34
N SER A 413 -4.61 16.98 24.62
CA SER A 413 -5.78 16.26 25.08
C SER A 413 -6.79 17.17 25.76
N THR A 414 -8.06 17.04 25.37
CA THR A 414 -9.22 17.67 26.02
C THR A 414 -10.27 16.65 26.46
N HIS A 415 -9.91 15.48 26.98
CA HIS A 415 -10.90 14.51 27.48
C HIS A 415 -11.91 15.18 28.45
N LEU A 416 -11.41 15.87 29.48
CA LEU A 416 -12.27 16.51 30.48
C LEU A 416 -13.09 17.67 29.90
N GLN A 417 -12.51 18.53 29.06
CA GLN A 417 -13.26 19.66 28.48
C GLN A 417 -14.25 19.18 27.41
N GLY A 418 -13.89 18.19 26.61
CA GLY A 418 -14.73 17.54 25.61
C GLY A 418 -15.98 16.90 26.21
N GLN A 419 -15.81 16.18 27.33
CA GLN A 419 -16.93 15.66 28.13
C GLN A 419 -17.98 16.73 28.43
N LEU A 420 -17.51 17.95 28.73
CA LEU A 420 -18.35 19.06 29.16
C LEU A 420 -19.06 19.78 28.01
N VAL A 421 -18.75 19.48 26.75
CA VAL A 421 -19.50 19.98 25.58
C VAL A 421 -20.93 19.46 25.60
N ALA A 422 -21.13 18.21 26.01
CA ALA A 422 -22.44 17.59 26.12
C ALA A 422 -22.57 16.87 27.46
N VAL A 423 -23.34 17.45 28.39
CA VAL A 423 -23.61 16.84 29.70
C VAL A 423 -25.11 16.66 29.87
N HIS A 424 -25.53 15.42 30.07
CA HIS A 424 -26.90 15.14 30.48
C HIS A 424 -27.15 15.68 31.90
N PRO A 425 -28.31 16.31 32.18
CA PRO A 425 -28.62 16.90 33.49
C PRO A 425 -28.49 15.96 34.70
N ALA A 426 -28.65 14.65 34.47
CA ALA A 426 -28.46 13.63 35.51
C ALA A 426 -27.02 13.58 36.06
N TYR A 427 -26.04 14.06 35.30
CA TYR A 427 -24.63 14.08 35.68
C TYR A 427 -24.11 15.48 36.00
N ASP A 428 -24.96 16.51 35.98
CA ASP A 428 -24.53 17.91 36.12
C ASP A 428 -23.65 18.14 37.35
N ALA A 429 -24.08 17.66 38.52
CA ALA A 429 -23.33 17.84 39.76
C ALA A 429 -22.02 17.04 39.81
N ALA A 430 -21.96 15.89 39.12
CA ALA A 430 -20.77 15.04 39.09
C ALA A 430 -19.67 15.65 38.23
N PHE A 431 -20.04 16.31 37.14
CA PHE A 431 -19.10 16.88 36.17
C PHE A 431 -18.67 18.31 36.45
N ASP A 432 -19.21 18.99 37.48
CA ASP A 432 -18.70 20.31 37.89
C ASP A 432 -17.21 20.26 38.25
N GLY A 433 -16.73 19.16 38.84
CA GLY A 433 -15.32 19.00 39.21
C GLY A 433 -14.32 19.04 38.05
N PHE A 434 -14.79 18.92 36.80
CA PHE A 434 -13.94 18.98 35.61
C PHE A 434 -13.82 20.39 35.01
N ALA A 435 -14.62 21.34 35.49
CA ALA A 435 -14.66 22.71 34.99
C ALA A 435 -14.01 23.69 35.99
N ASP A 436 -13.67 24.88 35.50
CA ASP A 436 -13.24 25.98 36.37
C ASP A 436 -14.32 26.31 37.43
N PRO A 437 -13.93 26.57 38.70
CA PRO A 437 -14.87 26.90 39.77
C PRO A 437 -15.84 28.04 39.47
N SER A 438 -15.49 28.96 38.56
CA SER A 438 -16.34 30.09 38.18
C SER A 438 -17.61 29.69 37.42
N VAL A 439 -17.66 28.48 36.84
CA VAL A 439 -18.83 28.00 36.07
C VAL A 439 -19.61 26.87 36.77
N HIS A 440 -19.23 26.50 38.00
CA HIS A 440 -19.91 25.46 38.78
C HIS A 440 -21.38 25.81 39.07
N GLY A 441 -22.25 24.80 39.08
CA GLY A 441 -23.68 24.96 39.30
C GLY A 441 -24.43 25.66 38.15
N ASN A 442 -23.77 25.93 37.02
CA ASN A 442 -24.36 26.56 35.84
C ASN A 442 -24.05 25.75 34.56
N PRO A 443 -24.88 24.75 34.21
CA PRO A 443 -24.63 23.85 33.09
C PRO A 443 -24.43 24.56 31.75
N LYS A 444 -25.15 25.67 31.52
CA LYS A 444 -25.01 26.45 30.29
C LYS A 444 -23.65 27.16 30.23
N ALA A 445 -23.25 27.85 31.29
CA ALA A 445 -21.95 28.53 31.34
C ALA A 445 -20.80 27.51 31.26
N ARG A 446 -20.96 26.33 31.87
CA ARG A 446 -20.00 25.23 31.79
C ARG A 446 -19.85 24.69 30.37
N GLN A 447 -20.95 24.51 29.65
CA GLN A 447 -20.91 24.13 28.23
C GLN A 447 -20.21 25.20 27.38
N GLU A 448 -20.56 26.47 27.55
CA GLU A 448 -19.93 27.58 26.81
C GLU A 448 -18.42 27.64 27.07
N TRP A 449 -18.02 27.45 28.33
CA TRP A 449 -16.61 27.33 28.73
C TRP A 449 -15.94 26.12 28.06
N ALA A 450 -16.57 24.95 28.10
CA ALA A 450 -16.03 23.72 27.51
C ALA A 450 -15.77 23.87 26.00
N VAL A 451 -16.74 24.42 25.26
CA VAL A 451 -16.59 24.72 23.83
C VAL A 451 -15.40 25.67 23.60
N ASP A 452 -15.29 26.75 24.38
CA ASP A 452 -14.16 27.68 24.29
C ASP A 452 -12.80 27.01 24.57
N GLN A 453 -12.71 26.12 25.56
CA GLN A 453 -11.48 25.38 25.84
C GLN A 453 -11.08 24.44 24.70
N VAL A 454 -12.02 23.69 24.14
CA VAL A 454 -11.74 22.79 23.00
C VAL A 454 -11.31 23.59 21.77
N MET A 455 -11.96 24.72 21.48
CA MET A 455 -11.57 25.63 20.40
C MET A 455 -10.14 26.17 20.58
N LYS A 456 -9.79 26.57 21.81
CA LYS A 456 -8.43 27.02 22.14
C LYS A 456 -7.41 25.92 21.97
N ALA A 457 -7.74 24.68 22.34
CA ALA A 457 -6.84 23.54 22.16
C ALA A 457 -6.58 23.26 20.69
N ILE A 458 -7.61 23.31 19.85
CA ILE A 458 -7.48 23.18 18.39
C ILE A 458 -6.56 24.27 17.81
N THR A 459 -6.77 25.53 18.20
CA THR A 459 -5.90 26.64 17.76
C THR A 459 -4.47 26.50 18.28
N ALA A 460 -4.29 26.06 19.52
CA ALA A 460 -2.99 25.78 20.10
C ALA A 460 -2.27 24.65 19.34
N SER A 461 -2.96 23.55 19.00
CA SER A 461 -2.43 22.46 18.17
C SER A 461 -1.92 22.98 16.82
N ARG A 462 -2.70 23.83 16.15
CA ARG A 462 -2.26 24.50 14.91
C ARG A 462 -1.04 25.39 15.10
N ASN A 463 -0.96 26.17 16.18
CA ASN A 463 0.23 26.98 16.50
C ASN A 463 1.47 26.11 16.78
N MET A 464 1.26 24.93 17.37
CA MET A 464 2.28 23.92 17.67
C MET A 464 2.69 23.10 16.43
N GLY A 465 1.90 23.09 15.36
CA GLY A 465 2.13 22.26 14.17
C GLY A 465 1.68 20.81 14.35
N ILE A 466 0.76 20.57 15.28
CA ILE A 466 0.17 19.26 15.58
C ILE A 466 -1.09 19.09 14.72
N GLY A 467 -1.16 17.98 13.98
CA GLY A 467 -2.26 17.70 13.04
C GLY A 467 -3.47 16.99 13.64
N ALA A 468 -3.37 16.45 14.86
CA ALA A 468 -4.45 15.70 15.51
C ALA A 468 -4.60 16.09 16.99
N HIS A 469 -5.82 16.01 17.50
CA HIS A 469 -6.19 16.42 18.85
C HIS A 469 -7.19 15.44 19.45
N VAL A 470 -6.95 14.97 20.68
CA VAL A 470 -7.83 13.98 21.32
C VAL A 470 -8.88 14.60 22.24
N THR A 471 -10.09 14.06 22.22
CA THR A 471 -11.18 14.52 23.07
C THR A 471 -12.20 13.43 23.39
N PHE A 472 -13.01 13.66 24.42
CA PHE A 472 -14.30 13.00 24.59
C PHE A 472 -15.42 13.78 23.89
N SER A 473 -16.54 13.12 23.59
CA SER A 473 -17.71 13.73 22.95
C SER A 473 -18.67 14.40 23.94
N GLY A 474 -18.63 14.00 25.20
CA GLY A 474 -19.75 14.15 26.11
C GLY A 474 -20.87 13.16 25.81
N ALA A 475 -21.91 13.23 26.64
CA ALA A 475 -23.06 12.35 26.55
C ALA A 475 -24.37 13.03 26.93
N LEU A 476 -25.36 12.88 26.06
CA LEU A 476 -26.77 13.21 26.28
C LEU A 476 -27.63 11.94 26.34
N ALA A 477 -27.26 10.88 25.62
CA ALA A 477 -27.99 9.61 25.56
C ALA A 477 -27.49 8.55 26.54
N TRP A 478 -26.25 8.64 27.06
CA TRP A 478 -25.64 7.62 27.93
C TRP A 478 -26.50 7.14 29.11
N PRO A 479 -27.23 8.00 29.87
CA PRO A 479 -28.13 7.52 30.94
C PRO A 479 -29.23 6.57 30.45
N TYR A 480 -29.48 6.52 29.15
CA TYR A 480 -30.47 5.69 28.50
C TYR A 480 -29.86 4.47 27.80
N VAL A 481 -28.56 4.20 27.97
CA VAL A 481 -27.85 3.07 27.32
C VAL A 481 -28.55 1.74 27.54
N TYR A 482 -29.12 1.51 28.73
CA TYR A 482 -30.00 0.36 28.97
C TYR A 482 -31.44 0.71 28.52
N PRO A 483 -32.05 -0.03 27.57
CA PRO A 483 -33.34 0.33 26.97
C PRO A 483 -34.54 -0.01 27.87
N TRP A 484 -34.44 0.22 29.18
CA TRP A 484 -35.51 0.02 30.15
C TRP A 484 -35.58 1.15 31.19
N PRO A 485 -36.75 1.81 31.38
CA PRO A 485 -38.00 1.61 30.64
C PRO A 485 -37.83 1.92 29.14
N GLN A 486 -38.76 1.41 28.32
CA GLN A 486 -38.71 1.62 26.87
C GLN A 486 -38.52 3.11 26.55
N ARG A 487 -37.47 3.42 25.80
CA ARG A 487 -37.17 4.79 25.37
C ARG A 487 -38.32 5.33 24.51
N PRO A 488 -38.78 6.58 24.70
CA PRO A 488 -39.66 7.24 23.76
C PRO A 488 -39.06 7.24 22.35
N ALA A 489 -39.89 7.07 21.33
CA ALA A 489 -39.45 7.18 19.94
C ALA A 489 -38.86 8.58 19.68
N GLY A 490 -37.72 8.64 18.99
CA GLY A 490 -37.03 9.90 18.70
C GLY A 490 -36.05 10.38 19.79
N LEU A 491 -35.99 9.75 20.96
CA LEU A 491 -35.11 10.21 22.05
C LEU A 491 -33.63 10.14 21.67
N VAL A 492 -33.22 9.01 21.09
CA VAL A 492 -31.82 8.78 20.72
C VAL A 492 -31.45 9.69 19.56
N GLU A 493 -32.34 9.81 18.57
CA GLU A 493 -32.16 10.68 17.42
C GLU A 493 -32.00 12.14 17.85
N ALA A 494 -32.86 12.64 18.74
CA ALA A 494 -32.76 14.00 19.27
C ALA A 494 -31.47 14.24 20.07
N ALA A 495 -31.02 13.25 20.85
CA ALA A 495 -29.76 13.35 21.60
C ALA A 495 -28.57 13.46 20.65
N PHE A 496 -28.51 12.63 19.61
CA PHE A 496 -27.42 12.67 18.63
C PHE A 496 -27.50 13.89 17.70
N ASP A 497 -28.70 14.37 17.35
CA ASP A 497 -28.88 15.61 16.59
C ASP A 497 -28.35 16.82 17.38
N GLU A 498 -28.64 16.87 18.68
CA GLU A 498 -28.12 17.91 19.59
C GLU A 498 -26.61 17.76 19.79
N LEU A 499 -26.10 16.54 19.98
CA LEU A 499 -24.67 16.28 20.09
C LEU A 499 -23.93 16.79 18.84
N ALA A 500 -24.42 16.44 17.64
CA ALA A 500 -23.86 16.91 16.38
C ALA A 500 -23.98 18.44 16.21
N ALA A 501 -25.09 19.04 16.65
CA ALA A 501 -25.26 20.49 16.62
C ALA A 501 -24.24 21.24 17.50
N ARG A 502 -23.86 20.65 18.65
CA ARG A 502 -22.84 21.22 19.56
C ARG A 502 -21.43 21.08 19.01
N TRP A 503 -21.13 19.95 18.39
CA TRP A 503 -19.79 19.67 17.88
C TRP A 503 -19.51 20.25 16.51
N ARG A 504 -20.52 20.48 15.67
CA ARG A 504 -20.32 21.03 14.32
C ARG A 504 -19.51 22.33 14.31
N PRO A 505 -19.79 23.36 15.13
CA PRO A 505 -18.97 24.57 15.16
C PRO A 505 -17.51 24.28 15.52
N ILE A 506 -17.26 23.35 16.45
CA ILE A 506 -15.90 22.95 16.87
C ILE A 506 -15.17 22.27 15.71
N LEU A 507 -15.84 21.37 15.01
CA LEU A 507 -15.29 20.67 13.85
C LEU A 507 -15.04 21.60 12.66
N ASP A 508 -15.94 22.57 12.42
CA ASP A 508 -15.74 23.61 11.40
C ASP A 508 -14.49 24.45 11.73
N HIS A 509 -14.29 24.81 13.00
CA HIS A 509 -13.05 25.49 13.45
C HIS A 509 -11.82 24.59 13.32
N ALA A 510 -11.95 23.29 13.58
CA ALA A 510 -10.87 22.32 13.39
C ALA A 510 -10.47 22.23 11.90
N GLU A 511 -11.42 22.28 10.98
CA GLU A 511 -11.17 22.32 9.54
C GLU A 511 -10.38 23.58 9.16
N GLU A 512 -10.76 24.75 9.66
CA GLU A 512 -10.05 26.02 9.44
C GLU A 512 -8.59 25.98 9.96
N ASN A 513 -8.34 25.17 11.00
CA ASN A 513 -7.02 25.02 11.61
C ASN A 513 -6.22 23.83 11.04
N GLY A 514 -6.82 22.98 10.20
CA GLY A 514 -6.19 21.78 9.67
C GLY A 514 -5.90 20.71 10.73
N VAL A 515 -6.72 20.62 11.77
CA VAL A 515 -6.54 19.70 12.90
C VAL A 515 -7.67 18.67 12.93
N ASP A 516 -7.32 17.39 13.01
CA ASP A 516 -8.28 16.29 13.18
C ASP A 516 -8.71 16.17 14.64
N VAL A 517 -10.01 16.09 14.89
CA VAL A 517 -10.59 15.85 16.22
C VAL A 517 -10.83 14.37 16.37
N CYS A 518 -10.10 13.75 17.29
CA CYS A 518 -10.07 12.31 17.50
C CYS A 518 -10.84 11.98 18.77
N TYR A 519 -12.04 11.41 18.61
CA TYR A 519 -12.89 11.00 19.72
C TYR A 519 -12.43 9.65 20.25
N GLU A 520 -12.17 9.55 21.55
CA GLU A 520 -11.97 8.26 22.20
C GLU A 520 -13.32 7.54 22.33
N ILE A 521 -13.39 6.32 21.79
CA ILE A 521 -14.59 5.49 21.91
C ILE A 521 -14.63 4.88 23.30
N HIS A 522 -15.49 5.43 24.17
CA HIS A 522 -15.33 5.26 25.61
C HIS A 522 -16.67 5.14 26.37
N PRO A 523 -16.84 4.15 27.27
CA PRO A 523 -18.00 4.04 28.16
C PRO A 523 -18.17 5.23 29.10
N GLY A 524 -19.25 5.98 28.93
CA GLY A 524 -19.44 7.28 29.57
C GLY A 524 -19.81 8.35 28.54
N GLU A 525 -19.41 8.10 27.29
CA GLU A 525 -19.67 8.93 26.14
C GLU A 525 -20.88 8.44 25.35
N ASP A 526 -21.51 9.35 24.61
CA ASP A 526 -22.47 8.91 23.58
C ASP A 526 -21.75 8.11 22.49
N LEU A 527 -20.47 8.41 22.21
CA LEU A 527 -19.61 7.65 21.29
C LEU A 527 -18.86 6.55 22.06
N HIS A 528 -19.49 5.40 22.24
CA HIS A 528 -18.96 4.30 23.04
C HIS A 528 -18.82 2.98 22.27
N ASP A 529 -19.25 2.95 21.00
CA ASP A 529 -19.01 1.85 20.07
C ASP A 529 -19.01 2.37 18.62
N GLY A 530 -18.74 1.48 17.65
CA GLY A 530 -18.72 1.85 16.22
C GLY A 530 -20.06 2.37 15.70
N ILE A 531 -21.17 1.79 16.16
CA ILE A 531 -22.52 2.18 15.72
C ILE A 531 -22.85 3.61 16.17
N THR A 532 -22.53 3.94 17.41
CA THR A 532 -22.75 5.29 17.94
C THR A 532 -21.82 6.32 17.30
N PHE A 533 -20.57 5.96 17.00
CA PHE A 533 -19.68 6.79 16.19
C PHE A 533 -20.27 7.08 14.80
N GLU A 534 -20.77 6.06 14.09
CA GLU A 534 -21.42 6.21 12.78
C GLU A 534 -22.65 7.10 12.83
N MET A 535 -23.51 6.93 13.85
CA MET A 535 -24.70 7.77 14.05
C MET A 535 -24.35 9.25 14.18
N PHE A 536 -23.29 9.56 14.90
CA PHE A 536 -22.79 10.92 15.07
C PHE A 536 -22.17 11.45 13.77
N LEU A 537 -21.32 10.66 13.12
CA LEU A 537 -20.68 11.02 11.85
C LEU A 537 -21.69 11.28 10.74
N GLU A 538 -22.78 10.51 10.66
CA GLU A 538 -23.88 10.69 9.72
C GLU A 538 -24.52 12.08 9.86
N ARG A 539 -24.81 12.50 11.10
CA ARG A 539 -25.42 13.82 11.42
C ARG A 539 -24.46 14.98 11.16
N LEU A 540 -23.16 14.70 11.24
CA LEU A 540 -22.12 15.61 10.82
C LEU A 540 -21.91 15.64 9.30
N GLY A 541 -22.60 14.80 8.54
CA GLY A 541 -22.47 14.72 7.08
C GLY A 541 -21.13 14.17 6.63
N GLY A 542 -20.50 13.31 7.43
CA GLY A 542 -19.21 12.71 7.14
C GLY A 542 -18.01 13.66 7.31
N HIS A 543 -18.13 14.67 8.18
CA HIS A 543 -17.13 15.72 8.39
C HIS A 543 -15.69 15.16 8.46
N ALA A 544 -14.77 15.72 7.67
CA ALA A 544 -13.42 15.16 7.50
C ALA A 544 -12.64 15.12 8.82
N ARG A 545 -12.78 16.15 9.65
CA ARG A 545 -12.13 16.26 10.97
C ARG A 545 -12.74 15.42 12.09
N CYS A 546 -13.84 14.71 11.84
CA CYS A 546 -14.43 13.82 12.84
C CYS A 546 -13.78 12.44 12.72
N ASN A 547 -12.82 12.16 13.60
CA ASN A 547 -11.96 10.98 13.57
C ASN A 547 -11.95 10.28 14.94
N MET A 548 -11.21 9.18 15.05
CA MET A 548 -11.16 8.32 16.24
C MET A 548 -9.77 8.34 16.87
N LEU A 549 -9.76 8.39 18.20
CA LEU A 549 -8.67 7.83 18.99
C LEU A 549 -8.99 6.36 19.23
N TYR A 550 -8.10 5.48 18.81
CA TYR A 550 -8.22 4.05 19.10
C TYR A 550 -7.58 3.74 20.46
N ASP A 551 -8.37 3.23 21.39
CA ASP A 551 -7.94 2.72 22.69
C ASP A 551 -8.57 1.33 22.91
N PRO A 552 -7.79 0.22 22.82
CA PRO A 552 -8.35 -1.13 22.85
C PRO A 552 -8.90 -1.55 24.22
N SER A 553 -8.56 -0.84 25.31
CA SER A 553 -8.94 -1.24 26.66
C SER A 553 -10.46 -1.23 26.87
N HIS A 554 -11.14 -0.21 26.35
CA HIS A 554 -12.59 -0.04 26.51
C HIS A 554 -13.38 -1.10 25.73
N TYR A 555 -12.88 -1.49 24.56
CA TYR A 555 -13.46 -2.57 23.78
C TYR A 555 -13.39 -3.91 24.54
N VAL A 556 -12.25 -4.23 25.19
CA VAL A 556 -12.15 -5.40 26.07
C VAL A 556 -13.18 -5.35 27.18
N LEU A 557 -13.33 -4.20 27.83
CA LEU A 557 -14.31 -4.02 28.92
C LEU A 557 -15.77 -4.12 28.44
N GLN A 558 -16.04 -3.80 27.18
CA GLN A 558 -17.35 -3.92 26.54
C GLN A 558 -17.58 -5.27 25.84
N ALA A 559 -16.57 -6.15 25.81
CA ALA A 559 -16.56 -7.39 25.05
C ALA A 559 -16.81 -7.18 23.53
N LEU A 560 -16.21 -6.13 22.98
CA LEU A 560 -16.19 -5.83 21.55
C LEU A 560 -14.97 -6.46 20.88
N ASP A 561 -15.09 -6.78 19.58
CA ASP A 561 -13.95 -7.16 18.77
C ASP A 561 -13.14 -5.89 18.40
N TYR A 562 -12.06 -5.66 19.15
CA TYR A 562 -11.21 -4.49 18.97
C TYR A 562 -10.30 -4.61 17.75
N LEU A 563 -10.05 -5.82 17.24
CA LEU A 563 -9.22 -6.02 16.04
C LEU A 563 -10.02 -5.78 14.76
N ASP A 564 -11.27 -6.26 14.72
CA ASP A 564 -12.21 -5.97 13.63
C ASP A 564 -12.56 -4.46 13.58
N ASN A 565 -12.58 -3.79 14.75
CA ASN A 565 -12.76 -2.33 14.78
C ASN A 565 -11.67 -1.58 14.00
N ILE A 566 -10.41 -2.02 14.05
CA ILE A 566 -9.33 -1.44 13.24
C ILE A 566 -9.62 -1.67 11.75
N ASP A 567 -10.02 -2.90 11.38
CA ASP A 567 -10.34 -3.22 9.98
C ASP A 567 -11.45 -2.33 9.41
N ILE A 568 -12.48 -2.04 10.21
CA ILE A 568 -13.62 -1.22 9.82
C ILE A 568 -13.24 0.28 9.73
N TYR A 569 -12.49 0.80 10.70
CA TYR A 569 -12.33 2.25 10.89
C TYR A 569 -10.91 2.79 10.67
N HIS A 570 -9.96 2.02 10.16
CA HIS A 570 -8.57 2.46 9.95
C HIS A 570 -8.43 3.83 9.25
N ASP A 571 -9.27 4.14 8.26
CA ASP A 571 -9.27 5.45 7.58
C ASP A 571 -9.57 6.64 8.51
N ARG A 572 -10.27 6.39 9.63
CA ARG A 572 -10.69 7.37 10.63
C ARG A 572 -9.88 7.29 11.93
N ILE A 573 -9.06 6.27 12.13
CA ILE A 573 -8.14 6.20 13.27
C ILE A 573 -6.95 7.13 12.98
N LYS A 574 -6.85 8.22 13.74
CA LYS A 574 -5.77 9.22 13.60
C LYS A 574 -4.89 9.34 14.84
N MET A 575 -5.30 8.70 15.93
CA MET A 575 -4.53 8.62 17.17
C MET A 575 -4.65 7.22 17.79
N PHE A 576 -3.63 6.82 18.56
CA PHE A 576 -3.59 5.50 19.21
C PHE A 576 -3.13 5.61 20.66
N HIS A 577 -3.97 5.14 21.57
CA HIS A 577 -3.65 4.92 22.97
C HIS A 577 -3.35 3.45 23.22
N VAL A 578 -2.15 3.18 23.73
CA VAL A 578 -1.73 1.87 24.22
C VAL A 578 -2.19 1.78 25.67
N LYS A 579 -3.39 1.24 25.88
CA LYS A 579 -4.00 1.04 27.20
C LYS A 579 -4.51 -0.39 27.30
N ASP A 580 -4.23 -1.04 28.43
CA ASP A 580 -4.53 -2.46 28.63
C ASP A 580 -5.66 -2.66 29.65
N ALA A 581 -6.43 -3.71 29.46
CA ALA A 581 -7.54 -4.07 30.32
C ALA A 581 -7.75 -5.58 30.33
N GLU A 582 -8.47 -6.04 31.34
CA GLU A 582 -8.98 -7.41 31.39
C GLU A 582 -10.46 -7.42 31.77
N LEU A 583 -11.18 -8.41 31.26
CA LEU A 583 -12.55 -8.71 31.62
C LEU A 583 -12.64 -10.16 32.14
N ASN A 584 -12.75 -10.29 33.47
CA ASN A 584 -12.85 -11.56 34.19
C ASN A 584 -14.22 -11.71 34.85
N PRO A 585 -15.29 -12.07 34.10
CA PRO A 585 -16.63 -12.16 34.65
C PRO A 585 -16.76 -13.35 35.61
N THR A 586 -17.66 -13.20 36.58
CA THR A 586 -18.03 -14.26 37.52
C THR A 586 -19.54 -14.44 37.53
N GLY A 587 -20.05 -15.49 38.19
CA GLY A 587 -21.49 -15.62 38.45
C GLY A 587 -22.11 -14.47 39.27
N ARG A 588 -21.31 -13.53 39.80
CA ARG A 588 -21.78 -12.37 40.57
C ARG A 588 -21.71 -11.05 39.81
N GLN A 589 -20.80 -10.92 38.84
CA GLN A 589 -20.54 -9.66 38.14
C GLN A 589 -20.07 -9.91 36.71
N GLY A 590 -20.60 -9.12 35.77
CA GLY A 590 -20.19 -9.07 34.37
C GLY A 590 -19.77 -7.65 33.98
N VAL A 591 -19.96 -7.28 32.71
CA VAL A 591 -19.48 -6.00 32.11
C VAL A 591 -19.92 -4.74 32.87
N TYR A 592 -21.08 -4.75 33.51
CA TYR A 592 -21.58 -3.60 34.29
C TYR A 592 -20.91 -3.43 35.67
N GLY A 593 -20.04 -4.38 36.09
CA GLY A 593 -19.14 -4.25 37.24
C GLY A 593 -19.77 -4.18 38.64
N GLY A 594 -21.10 -4.09 38.78
CA GLY A 594 -21.79 -4.18 40.08
C GLY A 594 -21.44 -3.06 41.07
N TYR A 595 -21.08 -1.87 40.58
CA TYR A 595 -20.65 -0.69 41.37
C TYR A 595 -19.45 -0.96 42.30
N GLN A 596 -18.64 -1.97 41.99
CA GLN A 596 -17.44 -2.29 42.77
C GLN A 596 -16.30 -1.28 42.54
N SER A 597 -15.34 -1.27 43.47
CA SER A 597 -14.07 -0.56 43.30
C SER A 597 -13.27 -1.15 42.13
N TRP A 598 -12.37 -0.37 41.52
CA TRP A 598 -11.54 -0.85 40.38
C TRP A 598 -10.81 -2.17 40.65
N VAL A 599 -10.38 -2.42 41.88
CA VAL A 599 -9.71 -3.67 42.27
C VAL A 599 -10.66 -4.87 42.18
N ASP A 600 -11.92 -4.68 42.59
CA ASP A 600 -12.91 -5.74 42.76
C ASP A 600 -13.83 -5.92 41.54
N ARG A 601 -13.75 -5.06 40.53
CA ARG A 601 -14.55 -5.17 39.30
C ARG A 601 -14.09 -6.34 38.43
N ALA A 602 -15.06 -6.95 37.73
CA ALA A 602 -14.81 -7.95 36.70
C ALA A 602 -13.99 -7.38 35.54
N GLY A 603 -14.35 -6.18 35.08
CA GLY A 603 -13.61 -5.42 34.08
C GLY A 603 -12.74 -4.35 34.75
N ARG A 604 -11.43 -4.35 34.50
CA ARG A 604 -10.49 -3.36 35.07
C ARG A 604 -9.28 -3.09 34.19
N PHE A 605 -8.74 -1.89 34.29
CA PHE A 605 -7.50 -1.50 33.62
C PHE A 605 -6.27 -2.14 34.24
N ARG A 606 -5.31 -2.47 33.39
CA ARG A 606 -4.07 -3.18 33.71
C ARG A 606 -2.88 -2.40 33.15
N SER A 607 -1.73 -2.58 33.78
CA SER A 607 -0.49 -2.13 33.17
C SER A 607 -0.24 -2.96 31.90
N LEU A 608 0.43 -2.36 30.92
CA LEU A 608 0.65 -3.01 29.62
C LEU A 608 1.29 -4.40 29.77
N GLY A 609 0.69 -5.40 29.13
CA GLY A 609 1.13 -6.79 29.17
C GLY A 609 0.58 -7.60 30.36
N ASP A 610 -0.07 -6.96 31.34
CA ASP A 610 -0.77 -7.63 32.44
C ASP A 610 -2.27 -7.84 32.16
N GLY A 611 -2.80 -7.34 31.05
CA GLY A 611 -4.19 -7.50 30.65
C GLY A 611 -4.40 -8.51 29.54
N GLN A 612 -5.44 -8.28 28.73
CA GLN A 612 -5.96 -9.23 27.73
C GLN A 612 -5.91 -8.67 26.30
N VAL A 613 -5.43 -7.44 26.10
CA VAL A 613 -5.27 -6.87 24.77
C VAL A 613 -4.14 -7.58 24.03
N ASP A 614 -4.42 -8.06 22.82
CA ASP A 614 -3.41 -8.60 21.91
C ASP A 614 -2.69 -7.46 21.18
N PHE A 615 -1.73 -6.85 21.87
CA PHE A 615 -0.93 -5.76 21.30
C PHE A 615 -0.12 -6.21 20.08
N GLY A 616 0.27 -7.49 19.97
CA GLY A 616 0.93 -8.00 18.78
C GLY A 616 0.05 -7.86 17.54
N ALA A 617 -1.23 -8.25 17.65
CA ALA A 617 -2.21 -8.10 16.57
C ALA A 617 -2.58 -6.63 16.32
N VAL A 618 -2.74 -5.81 17.38
CA VAL A 618 -3.07 -4.37 17.25
C VAL A 618 -1.97 -3.62 16.48
N PHE A 619 -0.71 -3.74 16.90
CA PHE A 619 0.41 -3.08 16.21
C PHE A 619 0.57 -3.60 14.79
N SER A 620 0.37 -4.91 14.56
CA SER A 620 0.40 -5.49 13.21
C SER A 620 -0.69 -4.89 12.30
N LYS A 621 -1.93 -4.78 12.78
CA LYS A 621 -3.03 -4.19 12.00
C LYS A 621 -2.84 -2.70 11.75
N LEU A 622 -2.48 -1.92 12.76
CA LEU A 622 -2.22 -0.49 12.57
C LEU A 622 -1.07 -0.24 11.59
N THR A 623 -0.01 -1.07 11.65
CA THR A 623 1.08 -1.05 10.67
C THR A 623 0.62 -1.45 9.27
N GLN A 624 -0.21 -2.49 9.17
CA GLN A 624 -0.82 -2.96 7.90
C GLN A 624 -1.66 -1.86 7.23
N TYR A 625 -2.29 -0.97 8.00
CA TYR A 625 -3.10 0.14 7.50
C TYR A 625 -2.38 1.49 7.49
N ASP A 626 -1.05 1.50 7.52
CA ASP A 626 -0.22 2.70 7.37
C ASP A 626 -0.46 3.79 8.42
N PHE A 627 -0.82 3.39 9.64
CA PHE A 627 -0.97 4.34 10.74
C PHE A 627 0.38 4.99 11.07
N ASP A 628 0.47 6.32 10.95
CA ASP A 628 1.70 7.10 11.13
C ASP A 628 1.71 7.99 12.38
N GLY A 629 0.71 7.82 13.24
CA GLY A 629 0.59 8.51 14.51
C GLY A 629 1.47 7.92 15.61
N TRP A 630 1.33 8.49 16.81
CA TRP A 630 2.07 8.04 17.99
C TRP A 630 1.34 6.91 18.73
N ALA A 631 2.10 5.89 19.14
CA ALA A 631 1.70 4.92 20.15
C ALA A 631 1.88 5.54 21.54
N VAL A 632 0.82 6.16 22.05
CA VAL A 632 0.82 6.88 23.33
C VAL A 632 0.36 5.97 24.44
N VAL A 633 1.19 5.74 25.46
CA VAL A 633 0.81 5.00 26.65
C VAL A 633 -0.12 5.84 27.50
N GLU A 634 -1.37 5.43 27.59
CA GLU A 634 -2.27 5.86 28.64
C GLU A 634 -2.20 4.82 29.77
N TRP A 635 -1.46 5.15 30.82
CA TRP A 635 -1.23 4.20 31.91
C TRP A 635 -2.35 4.24 32.95
N GLU A 636 -3.04 3.11 33.15
CA GLU A 636 -3.93 2.91 34.29
C GLU A 636 -3.85 1.47 34.82
N CYS A 637 -3.65 1.30 36.12
CA CYS A 637 -3.70 -0.02 36.74
C CYS A 637 -4.14 0.09 38.20
N ALA A 638 -5.17 -0.69 38.58
CA ALA A 638 -5.65 -0.72 39.96
C ALA A 638 -4.70 -1.44 40.94
N LEU A 639 -3.63 -2.10 40.44
CA LEU A 639 -2.75 -2.95 41.24
C LEU A 639 -1.27 -2.54 41.24
N LYS A 640 -0.76 -2.02 40.12
CA LYS A 640 0.67 -1.70 39.94
C LYS A 640 0.91 -0.21 40.24
N HIS A 641 2.12 0.15 40.66
CA HIS A 641 2.48 1.54 40.89
C HIS A 641 2.64 2.30 39.56
N PRO A 642 2.16 3.56 39.44
CA PRO A 642 2.22 4.34 38.20
C PRO A 642 3.62 4.46 37.62
N GLU A 643 4.62 4.78 38.44
CA GLU A 643 6.00 4.96 37.95
C GLU A 643 6.64 3.67 37.43
N ASP A 644 6.33 2.51 38.03
CA ASP A 644 6.80 1.22 37.51
C ASP A 644 6.16 0.94 36.16
N GLY A 645 4.85 1.17 36.09
CA GLY A 645 4.07 1.01 34.88
C GLY A 645 4.48 1.92 33.72
N ALA A 646 4.88 3.17 34.01
CA ALA A 646 5.44 4.09 33.01
C ALA A 646 6.78 3.57 32.45
N ARG A 647 7.71 3.14 33.32
CA ARG A 647 9.01 2.60 32.87
C ARG A 647 8.84 1.33 32.05
N GLU A 648 8.00 0.41 32.50
CA GLU A 648 7.69 -0.83 31.78
C GLU A 648 6.96 -0.54 30.45
N GLY A 649 6.05 0.45 30.45
CA GLY A 649 5.28 0.84 29.29
C GLY A 649 6.12 1.37 28.13
N ALA A 650 7.15 2.16 28.41
CA ALA A 650 8.08 2.63 27.38
C ALA A 650 8.78 1.47 26.66
N ALA A 651 9.36 0.54 27.43
CA ALA A 651 10.02 -0.65 26.88
C ALA A 651 9.04 -1.59 26.16
N PHE A 652 7.81 -1.71 26.69
CA PHE A 652 6.76 -2.51 26.07
C PHE A 652 6.40 -1.99 24.68
N VAL A 653 6.11 -0.69 24.55
CA VAL A 653 5.74 -0.10 23.26
C VAL A 653 6.90 -0.15 22.26
N ASP A 654 8.12 0.17 22.68
CA ASP A 654 9.30 0.11 21.79
C ASP A 654 9.51 -1.31 21.23
N ALA A 655 9.22 -2.35 22.02
CA ALA A 655 9.29 -3.75 21.57
C ALA A 655 8.16 -4.18 20.62
N HIS A 656 7.03 -3.47 20.59
CA HIS A 656 5.89 -3.78 19.73
C HIS A 656 5.86 -2.96 18.44
N ILE A 657 6.59 -1.83 18.38
CA ILE A 657 6.72 -1.06 17.14
C ILE A 657 7.43 -1.93 16.08
N ILE A 658 6.71 -2.17 14.99
CA ILE A 658 7.23 -2.91 13.84
C ILE A 658 8.03 -1.94 12.99
N ARG A 659 9.35 -2.16 12.89
CA ARG A 659 10.13 -1.51 11.82
C ARG A 659 9.63 -2.07 10.50
N VAL A 660 8.90 -1.25 9.76
CA VAL A 660 8.40 -1.63 8.44
C VAL A 660 9.56 -1.88 7.50
N THR A 661 9.38 -2.83 6.61
CA THR A 661 10.34 -3.11 5.55
C THR A 661 10.31 -1.96 4.54
N GLU A 662 11.48 -1.46 4.15
CA GLU A 662 11.66 -0.40 3.13
C GLU A 662 11.25 -0.89 1.73
N HIS A 663 11.03 -2.20 1.62
CA HIS A 663 10.73 -2.99 0.44
C HIS A 663 9.54 -3.91 0.74
N ALA A 664 8.61 -4.16 -0.18
CA ALA A 664 7.54 -5.12 0.08
C ALA A 664 8.13 -6.49 0.48
N PHE A 665 7.44 -7.29 1.30
CA PHE A 665 7.92 -8.64 1.67
C PHE A 665 8.19 -9.51 0.44
N ASP A 666 7.49 -9.23 -0.66
CA ASP A 666 7.64 -9.89 -1.95
C ASP A 666 8.68 -9.20 -2.85
N ASP A 667 9.40 -8.15 -2.45
CA ASP A 667 10.42 -7.47 -3.27
C ASP A 667 11.63 -8.35 -3.58
N PHE A 668 11.89 -9.42 -2.82
CA PHE A 668 12.87 -10.43 -3.25
C PHE A 668 12.38 -11.26 -4.46
N ALA A 669 11.10 -11.12 -4.81
CA ALA A 669 10.37 -11.79 -5.89
C ALA A 669 9.62 -10.81 -6.83
N GLY A 670 9.73 -9.49 -6.59
CA GLY A 670 9.12 -8.43 -7.36
C GLY A 670 9.84 -8.26 -8.69
N ALA A 671 9.08 -8.32 -9.78
CA ALA A 671 9.54 -7.84 -11.07
C ALA A 671 9.31 -6.32 -11.09
N GLY A 672 10.35 -5.50 -10.88
CA GLY A 672 10.32 -4.07 -11.17
C GLY A 672 10.52 -3.80 -12.67
N THR A 673 9.80 -2.84 -13.27
CA THR A 673 10.11 -1.39 -13.19
C THR A 673 8.90 -0.55 -13.61
N ASP A 674 8.73 0.62 -13.01
CA ASP A 674 7.83 1.68 -13.53
C ASP A 674 8.61 2.96 -13.89
N ASP A 675 9.93 3.01 -13.68
CA ASP A 675 10.75 4.22 -13.82
C ASP A 675 11.27 4.45 -15.25
N ILE A 676 10.76 5.50 -15.90
CA ILE A 676 11.08 5.85 -17.29
C ILE A 676 11.85 7.16 -17.35
N GLY A 677 13.07 7.10 -17.88
CA GLY A 677 13.98 8.22 -18.05
C GLY A 677 13.98 8.80 -19.48
N PHE A 678 14.45 10.04 -19.63
CA PHE A 678 14.77 10.62 -20.95
C PHE A 678 16.13 11.31 -20.96
N ASN A 679 16.95 10.98 -21.96
CA ASN A 679 18.28 11.56 -22.14
C ASN A 679 18.25 12.93 -22.84
N LEU A 680 18.88 13.93 -22.22
CA LEU A 680 18.83 15.32 -22.67
C LEU A 680 19.77 15.67 -23.83
N LEU A 681 20.60 14.73 -24.32
CA LEU A 681 21.46 14.91 -25.50
C LEU A 681 20.66 15.13 -26.80
N LEU A 682 19.33 15.02 -26.78
CA LEU A 682 18.48 15.51 -27.85
C LEU A 682 18.53 17.04 -27.98
N TRP A 683 18.72 17.77 -26.87
CA TRP A 683 18.63 19.23 -26.80
C TRP A 683 19.93 19.92 -26.39
N THR A 684 20.62 19.41 -25.37
CA THR A 684 21.77 20.11 -24.76
C THR A 684 22.87 19.14 -24.32
N THR A 685 24.10 19.65 -24.23
CA THR A 685 25.24 18.97 -23.58
C THR A 685 25.58 19.56 -22.21
N HIS A 686 24.95 20.68 -21.84
CA HIS A 686 25.13 21.35 -20.56
C HIS A 686 23.81 22.00 -20.15
N VAL A 687 23.21 21.50 -19.07
CA VAL A 687 21.86 21.87 -18.66
C VAL A 687 21.89 23.16 -17.85
N THR A 688 21.17 24.18 -18.30
CA THR A 688 21.12 25.50 -17.67
C THR A 688 19.67 25.88 -17.33
N ASP A 689 19.43 27.10 -16.84
CA ASP A 689 18.09 27.65 -16.62
C ASP A 689 17.27 27.82 -17.89
N ALA A 690 17.92 27.88 -19.06
CA ALA A 690 17.20 27.95 -20.33
C ALA A 690 16.44 26.64 -20.64
N ASP A 691 16.91 25.52 -20.10
CA ASP A 691 16.39 24.18 -20.40
C ASP A 691 15.20 23.79 -19.52
N THR A 692 14.83 24.60 -18.52
CA THR A 692 13.70 24.33 -17.61
C THR A 692 12.40 24.06 -18.38
N VAL A 693 12.17 24.74 -19.50
CA VAL A 693 10.99 24.52 -20.35
C VAL A 693 10.94 23.09 -20.89
N VAL A 694 12.09 22.52 -21.26
CA VAL A 694 12.18 21.13 -21.76
C VAL A 694 11.90 20.14 -20.61
N LEU A 695 12.45 20.42 -19.42
CA LEU A 695 12.22 19.60 -18.23
C LEU A 695 10.74 19.54 -17.84
N GLU A 696 10.07 20.69 -17.83
CA GLU A 696 8.62 20.79 -17.57
C GLU A 696 7.80 20.02 -18.64
N GLN A 697 8.22 20.07 -19.90
CA GLN A 697 7.57 19.31 -20.98
C GLN A 697 7.72 17.80 -20.80
N LEU A 698 8.90 17.32 -20.41
CA LEU A 698 9.14 15.90 -20.14
C LEU A 698 8.34 15.43 -18.93
N LYS A 699 8.32 16.20 -17.84
CA LYS A 699 7.46 15.88 -16.67
C LYS A 699 5.98 15.84 -17.06
N ALA A 700 5.51 16.81 -17.85
CA ALA A 700 4.12 16.86 -18.31
C ALA A 700 3.77 15.71 -19.28
N ALA A 701 4.74 15.21 -20.05
CA ALA A 701 4.57 14.02 -20.88
C ALA A 701 4.51 12.72 -20.06
N GLY A 702 4.96 12.78 -18.80
CA GLY A 702 4.84 11.72 -17.82
C GLY A 702 6.13 10.98 -17.51
N TYR A 703 7.30 11.51 -17.88
CA TYR A 703 8.59 10.94 -17.50
C TYR A 703 8.84 11.08 -16.00
N ASP A 704 9.49 10.07 -15.43
CA ASP A 704 9.75 9.97 -13.98
C ASP A 704 11.12 10.60 -13.66
N GLY A 705 12.08 10.47 -14.58
CA GLY A 705 13.39 11.09 -14.44
C GLY A 705 14.02 11.57 -15.76
N ILE A 706 15.15 12.24 -15.63
CA ILE A 706 15.95 12.74 -16.76
C ILE A 706 17.42 12.31 -16.65
N GLU A 707 18.05 12.07 -17.79
CA GLU A 707 19.47 11.77 -17.85
C GLU A 707 20.28 13.02 -18.27
N VAL A 708 21.08 13.51 -17.33
CA VAL A 708 21.80 14.79 -17.40
C VAL A 708 23.20 14.62 -18.01
N PRO A 709 23.55 15.33 -19.09
CA PRO A 709 24.89 15.29 -19.65
C PRO A 709 25.93 16.03 -18.79
N LEU A 710 27.06 15.35 -18.52
CA LEU A 710 28.20 15.86 -17.76
C LEU A 710 29.40 16.18 -18.65
N PHE A 711 29.30 17.24 -19.46
CA PHE A 711 30.34 17.58 -20.44
C PHE A 711 31.20 18.79 -20.03
N GLU A 712 30.66 19.66 -19.17
CA GLU A 712 31.30 20.83 -18.58
C GLU A 712 30.55 21.23 -17.30
N GLY A 713 31.15 22.08 -16.45
CA GLY A 713 30.54 22.54 -15.20
C GLY A 713 31.38 22.20 -13.97
N ASP A 714 30.77 22.32 -12.80
CA ASP A 714 31.35 21.95 -11.50
C ASP A 714 30.28 21.41 -10.54
N GLU A 715 30.70 20.89 -9.38
CA GLU A 715 29.79 20.33 -8.37
C GLU A 715 28.71 21.33 -7.92
N ALA A 716 29.03 22.63 -7.86
CA ALA A 716 28.09 23.65 -7.42
C ALA A 716 26.97 23.86 -8.45
N HIS A 717 27.32 23.85 -9.74
CA HIS A 717 26.35 23.88 -10.83
C HIS A 717 25.40 22.67 -10.74
N TYR A 718 25.96 21.46 -10.57
CA TYR A 718 25.16 20.24 -10.54
C TYR A 718 24.31 20.09 -9.28
N ALA A 719 24.78 20.56 -8.12
CA ALA A 719 23.96 20.64 -6.91
C ALA A 719 22.76 21.59 -7.08
N ALA A 720 22.98 22.75 -7.71
CA ALA A 720 21.88 23.68 -8.01
C ALA A 720 20.86 23.07 -8.99
N LEU A 721 21.34 22.32 -9.99
CA LEU A 721 20.47 21.59 -10.90
C LEU A 721 19.67 20.49 -10.18
N GLY A 722 20.30 19.74 -9.27
CA GLY A 722 19.63 18.72 -8.46
C GLY A 722 18.45 19.29 -7.67
N SER A 723 18.67 20.40 -6.96
CA SER A 723 17.60 21.09 -6.22
C SER A 723 16.46 21.59 -7.12
N ARG A 724 16.76 21.91 -8.38
CA ARG A 724 15.74 22.33 -9.35
C ARG A 724 14.91 21.16 -9.85
N LEU A 725 15.54 20.01 -10.05
CA LEU A 725 14.85 18.77 -10.43
C LEU A 725 13.95 18.26 -9.31
N ASP A 726 14.38 18.39 -8.04
CA ASP A 726 13.52 18.14 -6.87
C ASP A 726 12.25 19.00 -6.91
N GLY A 727 12.38 20.29 -7.25
CA GLY A 727 11.24 21.21 -7.37
C GLY A 727 10.29 20.88 -8.54
N LEU A 728 10.75 20.10 -9.53
CA LEU A 728 9.93 19.61 -10.64
C LEU A 728 9.44 18.18 -10.43
N GLU A 729 9.81 17.55 -9.31
CA GLU A 729 9.56 16.14 -9.02
C GLU A 729 10.11 15.22 -10.12
N LEU A 730 11.30 15.51 -10.63
CA LEU A 730 12.01 14.67 -11.60
C LEU A 730 13.22 14.02 -10.95
N ASP A 731 13.29 12.70 -11.02
CA ASP A 731 14.49 11.96 -10.65
C ASP A 731 15.56 12.06 -11.74
N ARG A 732 16.77 11.55 -11.44
CA ARG A 732 17.92 11.87 -12.28
C ARG A 732 18.96 10.76 -12.39
N THR A 733 19.41 10.53 -13.61
CA THR A 733 20.65 9.84 -13.95
C THR A 733 21.60 10.83 -14.64
N ALA A 734 22.85 10.43 -14.87
CA ALA A 734 23.86 11.25 -15.50
C ALA A 734 24.56 10.48 -16.62
N VAL A 735 24.85 11.16 -17.74
CA VAL A 735 25.55 10.58 -18.90
C VAL A 735 26.83 11.34 -19.20
N ALA A 736 27.91 10.62 -19.49
CA ALA A 736 29.21 11.23 -19.75
C ALA A 736 30.03 10.47 -20.79
N ILE A 737 30.91 11.21 -21.47
CA ILE A 737 31.88 10.66 -22.43
C ILE A 737 33.30 11.12 -22.06
N VAL A 738 34.31 10.39 -22.52
CA VAL A 738 35.67 10.94 -22.63
C VAL A 738 35.76 11.70 -23.95
N GLN A 739 36.03 13.00 -23.89
CA GLN A 739 35.93 13.88 -25.06
C GLN A 739 37.23 13.98 -25.89
N ASP A 740 38.41 13.71 -25.29
CA ASP A 740 39.69 13.94 -25.95
C ASP A 740 40.82 12.99 -25.49
N GLU A 741 41.87 12.92 -26.32
CA GLU A 741 43.06 12.09 -26.08
C GLU A 741 43.88 12.49 -24.83
N ALA A 742 43.77 13.74 -24.37
CA ALA A 742 44.49 14.18 -23.17
C ALA A 742 43.90 13.55 -21.89
N ARG A 743 42.62 13.15 -21.93
CA ARG A 743 41.91 12.45 -20.86
C ARG A 743 41.69 10.96 -21.15
N ASN A 744 42.42 10.35 -22.08
CA ASN A 744 42.24 8.96 -22.48
C ASN A 744 42.72 7.96 -21.38
N PRO A 745 41.83 7.20 -20.72
CA PRO A 745 42.19 6.27 -19.64
C PRO A 745 43.07 5.09 -20.09
N ILE A 746 43.04 4.74 -21.38
CA ILE A 746 43.78 3.61 -21.95
C ILE A 746 45.06 4.00 -22.70
N SER A 747 45.35 5.30 -22.78
CA SER A 747 46.51 5.83 -23.52
C SER A 747 47.83 5.15 -23.16
N GLY A 748 48.74 5.03 -24.13
CA GLY A 748 50.12 4.62 -23.88
C GLY A 748 50.87 5.61 -22.97
N ASP A 749 50.48 6.89 -22.98
CA ASP A 749 51.05 7.94 -22.13
C ASP A 749 50.47 7.89 -20.72
N ARG A 750 51.36 7.82 -19.72
CA ARG A 750 50.99 7.80 -18.30
C ARG A 750 50.30 9.10 -17.85
N ALA A 751 50.66 10.25 -18.42
CA ALA A 751 50.05 11.53 -18.07
C ALA A 751 48.58 11.56 -18.50
N CYS A 752 48.29 11.16 -19.74
CA CYS A 752 46.92 11.05 -20.26
C CYS A 752 46.07 10.09 -19.42
N ARG A 753 46.61 8.91 -19.06
CA ARG A 753 45.88 7.96 -18.22
C ARG A 753 45.51 8.53 -16.86
N ARG A 754 46.40 9.31 -16.24
CA ARG A 754 46.14 9.91 -14.94
C ARG A 754 45.10 11.02 -15.04
N ALA A 755 45.21 11.89 -16.04
CA ALA A 755 44.18 12.89 -16.33
C ALA A 755 42.82 12.25 -16.65
N GLY A 756 42.80 11.09 -17.31
CA GLY A 756 41.59 10.31 -17.53
C GLY A 756 40.94 9.83 -16.24
N VAL A 757 41.71 9.22 -15.33
CA VAL A 757 41.19 8.81 -14.01
C VAL A 757 40.71 9.99 -13.18
N ASP A 758 41.44 11.12 -13.20
CA ASP A 758 41.03 12.32 -12.47
C ASP A 758 39.72 12.88 -13.04
N TYR A 759 39.52 12.81 -14.36
CA TYR A 759 38.25 13.16 -15.01
C TYR A 759 37.12 12.20 -14.62
N LEU A 760 37.36 10.88 -14.55
CA LEU A 760 36.36 9.92 -14.08
C LEU A 760 35.89 10.21 -12.65
N LYS A 761 36.81 10.66 -11.77
CA LYS A 761 36.45 11.08 -10.41
C LYS A 761 35.62 12.36 -10.40
N TRP A 762 35.99 13.33 -11.24
CA TRP A 762 35.20 14.54 -11.42
C TRP A 762 33.77 14.24 -11.88
N LEU A 763 33.57 13.23 -12.75
CA LEU A 763 32.23 12.79 -13.13
C LEU A 763 31.45 12.24 -11.93
N VAL A 764 32.07 11.39 -11.12
CA VAL A 764 31.45 10.85 -9.90
C VAL A 764 31.08 11.97 -8.92
N ASP A 765 31.98 12.93 -8.69
CA ASP A 765 31.75 14.06 -7.78
C ASP A 765 30.57 14.93 -8.27
N CYS A 766 30.50 15.22 -9.57
CA CYS A 766 29.40 15.98 -10.16
C CYS A 766 28.07 15.20 -10.13
N SER A 767 28.08 13.90 -10.40
CA SER A 767 26.90 13.03 -10.29
C SER A 767 26.38 12.95 -8.86
N ALA A 768 27.26 12.83 -7.88
CA ALA A 768 26.89 12.82 -6.47
C ALA A 768 26.30 14.18 -6.05
N ALA A 769 26.91 15.29 -6.51
CA ALA A 769 26.38 16.63 -6.26
C ALA A 769 25.00 16.84 -6.89
N LEU A 770 24.76 16.29 -8.09
CA LEU A 770 23.46 16.30 -8.76
C LEU A 770 22.38 15.51 -7.99
N GLY A 771 22.79 14.54 -7.17
CA GLY A 771 21.90 13.54 -6.58
C GLY A 771 21.45 12.49 -7.60
N ALA A 772 22.32 12.14 -8.56
CA ALA A 772 22.03 11.13 -9.57
C ALA A 772 22.13 9.71 -8.99
N GLU A 773 21.24 8.82 -9.41
CA GLU A 773 21.26 7.40 -9.03
C GLU A 773 22.26 6.59 -9.86
N VAL A 774 22.36 6.92 -11.14
CA VAL A 774 23.21 6.24 -12.12
C VAL A 774 24.10 7.24 -12.84
N LEU A 775 25.38 6.91 -13.00
CA LEU A 775 26.31 7.56 -13.92
C LEU A 775 26.66 6.58 -15.05
N CYS A 776 26.21 6.89 -16.26
CA CYS A 776 26.35 6.03 -17.44
C CYS A 776 27.22 6.65 -18.54
N GLY A 777 27.67 5.80 -19.47
CA GLY A 777 28.25 6.22 -20.74
C GLY A 777 29.61 5.58 -21.10
N PRO A 778 30.18 5.96 -22.25
CA PRO A 778 31.35 5.31 -22.82
C PRO A 778 32.66 5.98 -22.38
N PHE A 779 32.91 6.02 -21.07
CA PHE A 779 34.04 6.76 -20.49
C PHE A 779 35.35 5.95 -20.33
N TYR A 780 35.62 4.98 -21.22
CA TYR A 780 36.87 4.19 -21.25
C TYR A 780 37.87 4.60 -22.33
N GLN A 781 37.42 5.28 -23.38
CA GLN A 781 38.27 5.86 -24.42
C GLN A 781 37.60 7.11 -25.03
N PRO A 782 38.35 7.99 -25.71
CA PRO A 782 37.75 9.04 -26.50
C PRO A 782 36.93 8.51 -27.67
N LEU A 783 35.78 9.13 -27.92
CA LEU A 783 34.90 8.79 -29.05
C LEU A 783 35.58 9.06 -30.39
N GLY A 784 35.44 8.12 -31.33
CA GLY A 784 35.94 8.26 -32.70
C GLY A 784 37.46 8.14 -32.86
N VAL A 785 38.19 7.75 -31.80
CA VAL A 785 39.62 7.45 -31.89
C VAL A 785 39.84 5.95 -32.08
N PHE A 786 40.61 5.60 -33.13
CA PHE A 786 40.87 4.22 -33.53
C PHE A 786 42.36 3.91 -33.60
N SER A 787 42.77 2.78 -33.02
CA SER A 787 44.16 2.30 -33.07
C SER A 787 44.51 1.60 -34.40
N GLY A 788 43.50 1.18 -35.17
CA GLY A 788 43.67 0.36 -36.38
C GLY A 788 43.76 -1.15 -36.11
N SER A 789 43.73 -1.58 -34.84
CA SER A 789 43.65 -2.98 -34.41
C SER A 789 42.63 -3.14 -33.27
N GLY A 790 42.28 -4.37 -32.90
CA GLY A 790 41.49 -4.62 -31.69
C GLY A 790 42.26 -4.21 -30.41
N PRO A 791 41.58 -4.15 -29.26
CA PRO A 791 42.20 -3.74 -28.00
C PRO A 791 43.23 -4.77 -27.55
N THR A 792 44.37 -4.28 -27.10
CA THR A 792 45.45 -5.10 -26.53
C THR A 792 45.14 -5.46 -25.07
N ASP A 793 45.73 -6.54 -24.57
CA ASP A 793 45.61 -6.93 -23.15
C ASP A 793 46.06 -5.80 -22.21
N ALA A 794 47.10 -5.04 -22.62
CA ALA A 794 47.57 -3.90 -21.85
C ALA A 794 46.59 -2.72 -21.82
N GLU A 795 45.79 -2.52 -22.87
CA GLU A 795 44.69 -1.55 -22.86
C GLU A 795 43.54 -2.04 -21.99
N TRP A 796 43.18 -3.32 -22.09
CA TRP A 796 42.18 -3.94 -21.22
C TRP A 796 42.54 -3.77 -19.73
N ASP A 797 43.76 -4.09 -19.34
CA ASP A 797 44.24 -3.92 -17.95
C ASP A 797 44.12 -2.47 -17.47
N ARG A 798 44.31 -1.49 -18.37
CA ARG A 798 44.16 -0.06 -18.05
C ARG A 798 42.69 0.32 -17.88
N ILE A 799 41.79 -0.23 -18.69
CA ILE A 799 40.33 -0.01 -18.52
C ILE A 799 39.92 -0.50 -17.13
N VAL A 800 40.26 -1.75 -16.80
CA VAL A 800 39.95 -2.36 -15.50
C VAL A 800 40.50 -1.48 -14.37
N ALA A 801 41.78 -1.12 -14.42
CA ALA A 801 42.39 -0.30 -13.37
C ALA A 801 41.73 1.08 -13.19
N ALA A 802 41.43 1.78 -14.29
CA ALA A 802 40.79 3.08 -14.24
C ALA A 802 39.38 3.01 -13.66
N HIS A 803 38.59 2.01 -14.05
CA HIS A 803 37.22 1.84 -13.59
C HIS A 803 37.14 1.28 -12.16
N THR A 804 38.12 0.49 -11.71
CA THR A 804 38.26 0.14 -10.29
C THR A 804 38.56 1.38 -9.44
N GLU A 805 39.42 2.30 -9.91
CA GLU A 805 39.65 3.57 -9.20
C GLU A 805 38.39 4.45 -9.17
N MET A 806 37.60 4.46 -10.25
CA MET A 806 36.32 5.19 -10.33
C MET A 806 35.25 4.59 -9.40
N ALA A 807 35.05 3.28 -9.42
CA ALA A 807 34.09 2.58 -8.58
C ALA A 807 34.40 2.75 -7.09
N ALA A 808 35.68 2.66 -6.72
CA ALA A 808 36.13 2.90 -5.35
C ALA A 808 35.90 4.35 -4.89
N HIS A 809 35.98 5.32 -5.80
CA HIS A 809 35.70 6.73 -5.50
C HIS A 809 34.20 6.99 -5.30
N ALA A 810 33.34 6.27 -6.03
CA ALA A 810 31.88 6.34 -5.88
C ALA A 810 31.33 5.56 -4.67
N ALA A 811 32.14 4.70 -4.04
CA ALA A 811 31.68 3.84 -2.95
C ALA A 811 31.09 4.64 -1.78
N GLY A 812 29.88 4.29 -1.36
CA GLY A 812 29.17 4.95 -0.23
C GLY A 812 28.45 6.25 -0.59
N SER A 813 28.48 6.69 -1.86
CA SER A 813 27.70 7.85 -2.32
C SER A 813 26.25 7.52 -2.70
N GLY A 814 25.91 6.23 -2.86
CA GLY A 814 24.64 5.78 -3.42
C GLY A 814 24.62 5.71 -4.95
N LEU A 815 25.68 6.18 -5.63
CA LEU A 815 25.78 6.21 -7.10
C LEU A 815 26.17 4.84 -7.68
N THR A 816 25.43 4.39 -8.68
CA THR A 816 25.75 3.23 -9.53
C THR A 816 26.43 3.67 -10.82
N ILE A 817 27.51 2.99 -11.22
CA ILE A 817 28.26 3.29 -12.45
C ILE A 817 27.89 2.27 -13.53
N ALA A 818 27.51 2.73 -14.72
CA ALA A 818 27.11 1.89 -15.85
C ALA A 818 27.93 2.20 -17.10
N VAL A 819 28.97 1.40 -17.36
CA VAL A 819 29.82 1.59 -18.56
C VAL A 819 29.10 1.16 -19.84
N GLU A 820 29.21 1.94 -20.92
CA GLU A 820 28.48 1.68 -22.16
C GLU A 820 29.34 1.05 -23.27
N PRO A 821 29.10 -0.21 -23.69
CA PRO A 821 29.71 -0.73 -24.91
C PRO A 821 29.12 -0.04 -26.15
N LEU A 822 29.98 0.51 -27.02
CA LEU A 822 29.53 1.17 -28.25
C LEU A 822 29.77 0.31 -29.49
N ASN A 823 29.14 0.66 -30.59
CA ASN A 823 29.39 -0.04 -31.85
C ASN A 823 30.82 0.22 -32.39
N ARG A 824 31.28 -0.68 -33.26
CA ARG A 824 32.62 -0.68 -33.86
C ARG A 824 32.94 0.54 -34.73
N PHE A 825 31.95 1.36 -35.06
CA PHE A 825 32.12 2.59 -35.84
C PHE A 825 32.38 3.81 -34.95
N GLU A 826 32.28 3.67 -33.63
CA GLU A 826 32.48 4.74 -32.66
C GLU A 826 33.63 4.48 -31.69
N CYS A 827 33.91 3.22 -31.36
CA CYS A 827 35.04 2.84 -30.51
C CYS A 827 35.63 1.47 -30.92
N TYR A 828 36.83 1.13 -30.42
CA TYR A 828 37.44 -0.18 -30.64
C TYR A 828 37.67 -0.98 -29.34
N ALA A 829 37.61 -0.32 -28.17
CA ALA A 829 38.01 -0.93 -26.91
C ALA A 829 36.94 -1.84 -26.28
N LEU A 830 35.66 -1.48 -26.37
CA LEU A 830 34.56 -2.19 -25.70
C LEU A 830 33.29 -2.12 -26.57
N ASN A 831 32.93 -3.23 -27.23
CA ASN A 831 31.87 -3.21 -28.24
C ASN A 831 30.68 -4.14 -28.00
N THR A 832 30.79 -5.14 -27.11
CA THR A 832 29.72 -6.13 -26.89
C THR A 832 29.30 -6.16 -25.44
N ALA A 833 28.04 -6.53 -25.18
CA ALA A 833 27.49 -6.74 -23.86
C ALA A 833 28.28 -7.81 -23.09
N GLU A 834 28.71 -8.89 -23.74
CA GLU A 834 29.57 -9.91 -23.12
C GLU A 834 30.88 -9.31 -22.59
N ARG A 835 31.53 -8.45 -23.39
CA ARG A 835 32.76 -7.76 -23.00
C ARG A 835 32.53 -6.74 -21.90
N ALA A 836 31.42 -6.01 -21.93
CA ALA A 836 31.05 -5.07 -20.88
C ALA A 836 30.76 -5.79 -19.55
N ALA A 837 30.01 -6.90 -19.58
CA ALA A 837 29.79 -7.76 -18.42
C ALA A 837 31.12 -8.36 -17.90
N ALA A 838 32.06 -8.72 -18.78
CA ALA A 838 33.38 -9.16 -18.37
C ALA A 838 34.20 -8.06 -17.69
N LEU A 839 34.07 -6.80 -18.13
CA LEU A 839 34.66 -5.65 -17.47
C LEU A 839 34.04 -5.43 -16.08
N ALA A 840 32.71 -5.46 -15.96
CA ALA A 840 32.03 -5.32 -14.68
C ALA A 840 32.49 -6.38 -13.67
N ARG A 841 32.60 -7.65 -14.09
CA ARG A 841 33.16 -8.73 -13.25
C ARG A 841 34.62 -8.51 -12.87
N ALA A 842 35.43 -7.91 -13.75
CA ALA A 842 36.83 -7.63 -13.48
C ALA A 842 37.02 -6.45 -12.50
N VAL A 843 36.14 -5.45 -12.56
CA VAL A 843 36.09 -4.34 -11.59
C VAL A 843 35.62 -4.84 -10.22
N GLY A 844 34.62 -5.73 -10.19
CA GLY A 844 34.22 -6.49 -9.00
C GLY A 844 33.71 -5.64 -7.84
N SER A 845 33.04 -4.52 -8.15
CA SER A 845 32.45 -3.62 -7.15
C SER A 845 30.93 -3.64 -7.26
N ASP A 846 30.22 -3.61 -6.13
CA ASP A 846 28.76 -3.76 -6.08
C ASP A 846 28.00 -2.59 -6.71
N ASN A 847 28.64 -1.41 -6.80
CA ASN A 847 28.10 -0.21 -7.42
C ASN A 847 28.53 -0.03 -8.89
N TYR A 848 28.94 -1.11 -9.57
CA TYR A 848 29.47 -1.05 -10.93
C TYR A 848 28.86 -2.14 -11.82
N GLY A 849 28.27 -1.72 -12.94
CA GLY A 849 27.75 -2.58 -13.98
C GLY A 849 27.94 -1.97 -15.37
N TYR A 850 27.14 -2.42 -16.32
CA TYR A 850 27.15 -1.89 -17.68
C TYR A 850 25.77 -1.42 -18.14
N LEU A 851 25.77 -0.48 -19.08
CA LEU A 851 24.58 0.03 -19.75
C LEU A 851 24.28 -0.82 -20.98
N TYR A 852 23.09 -1.40 -21.06
CA TYR A 852 22.61 -2.05 -22.28
C TYR A 852 21.85 -1.06 -23.15
N ASP A 853 22.42 -0.74 -24.31
CA ASP A 853 21.81 0.14 -25.31
C ASP A 853 21.32 -0.66 -26.53
N THR A 854 20.06 -0.48 -26.85
CA THR A 854 19.37 -1.21 -27.93
C THR A 854 19.89 -0.89 -29.33
N PHE A 855 20.38 0.32 -29.58
CA PHE A 855 21.00 0.71 -30.86
C PHE A 855 22.36 0.07 -31.04
N HIS A 856 23.22 0.09 -30.02
CA HIS A 856 24.54 -0.53 -30.09
C HIS A 856 24.43 -2.05 -30.21
N ALA A 857 23.55 -2.66 -29.41
CA ALA A 857 23.29 -4.09 -29.46
C ALA A 857 22.81 -4.55 -30.85
N ASN A 858 21.94 -3.77 -31.50
CA ASN A 858 21.45 -4.04 -32.85
C ASN A 858 22.57 -4.12 -33.91
N ILE A 859 23.72 -3.48 -33.69
CA ILE A 859 24.87 -3.48 -34.63
C ILE A 859 25.89 -4.58 -34.27
N GLU A 860 26.14 -4.78 -32.98
CA GLU A 860 27.24 -5.61 -32.50
C GLU A 860 26.84 -7.04 -32.18
N GLU A 861 25.65 -7.24 -31.61
CA GLU A 861 25.21 -8.53 -31.11
C GLU A 861 24.68 -9.42 -32.23
N LYS A 862 24.93 -10.73 -32.11
CA LYS A 862 24.33 -11.73 -33.03
C LYS A 862 22.87 -11.98 -32.73
N ASP A 863 22.53 -11.90 -31.45
CA ASP A 863 21.18 -11.97 -30.92
C ASP A 863 21.03 -10.87 -29.87
N PRO A 864 20.61 -9.66 -30.27
CA PRO A 864 20.46 -8.52 -29.37
C PRO A 864 19.51 -8.83 -28.20
N VAL A 865 18.44 -9.59 -28.44
CA VAL A 865 17.48 -9.93 -27.37
C VAL A 865 18.03 -11.06 -26.49
N GLY A 866 18.64 -12.08 -27.09
CA GLY A 866 19.17 -13.24 -26.36
C GLY A 866 20.31 -12.90 -25.41
N VAL A 867 21.18 -11.93 -25.77
CA VAL A 867 22.34 -11.55 -24.95
C VAL A 867 21.95 -10.96 -23.59
N ILE A 868 20.74 -10.43 -23.47
CA ILE A 868 20.21 -9.86 -22.21
C ILE A 868 20.22 -10.92 -21.11
N ALA A 869 19.70 -12.12 -21.39
CA ALA A 869 19.66 -13.20 -20.40
C ALA A 869 21.05 -13.64 -19.94
N GLU A 870 22.05 -13.57 -20.81
CA GLU A 870 23.43 -13.99 -20.52
C GLU A 870 24.20 -12.98 -19.67
N THR A 871 23.77 -11.72 -19.68
CA THR A 871 24.54 -10.59 -19.13
C THR A 871 23.78 -9.77 -18.09
N ALA A 872 22.49 -10.02 -17.88
CA ALA A 872 21.61 -9.26 -16.98
C ALA A 872 22.16 -9.10 -15.56
N GLY A 873 22.83 -10.11 -15.00
CA GLY A 873 23.41 -10.02 -13.65
C GLY A 873 24.54 -8.99 -13.50
N GLN A 874 24.99 -8.35 -14.58
CA GLN A 874 25.95 -7.24 -14.58
C GLN A 874 25.38 -5.97 -15.21
N MET A 875 24.12 -5.99 -15.65
CA MET A 875 23.45 -4.83 -16.25
C MET A 875 23.01 -3.89 -15.13
N ALA A 876 23.31 -2.61 -15.27
CA ALA A 876 22.99 -1.57 -14.29
C ALA A 876 22.05 -0.49 -14.85
N HIS A 877 21.99 -0.33 -16.17
CA HIS A 877 21.20 0.71 -16.84
C HIS A 877 20.75 0.23 -18.22
N VAL A 878 19.64 0.78 -18.74
CA VAL A 878 19.14 0.46 -20.09
C VAL A 878 18.80 1.72 -20.87
N HIS A 879 19.31 1.78 -22.10
CA HIS A 879 18.92 2.77 -23.10
C HIS A 879 17.98 2.17 -24.16
N ILE A 880 16.84 2.85 -24.34
CA ILE A 880 15.83 2.61 -25.36
C ILE A 880 16.10 3.58 -26.51
N SER A 881 16.93 3.14 -27.46
CA SER A 881 17.38 3.90 -28.63
C SER A 881 17.07 3.12 -29.91
N GLU A 882 16.38 3.74 -30.86
CA GLU A 882 16.03 3.12 -32.14
C GLU A 882 17.26 2.86 -33.03
N ASN A 883 17.15 1.93 -33.99
CA ASN A 883 18.24 1.55 -34.89
C ASN A 883 18.83 2.71 -35.73
N ASP A 884 18.09 3.81 -35.90
CA ASP A 884 18.56 5.00 -36.60
C ASP A 884 18.71 6.22 -35.70
N ARG A 885 18.66 6.02 -34.37
CA ARG A 885 18.73 7.06 -33.31
C ARG A 885 17.54 8.04 -33.32
N GLY A 886 16.48 7.72 -34.08
CA GLY A 886 15.24 8.49 -34.15
C GLY A 886 14.23 8.13 -33.05
N THR A 887 12.94 8.25 -33.35
CA THR A 887 11.87 7.91 -32.40
C THR A 887 11.79 6.40 -32.15
N PRO A 888 11.96 5.91 -30.91
CA PRO A 888 11.72 4.51 -30.56
C PRO A 888 10.35 4.01 -31.05
N GLY A 889 10.35 2.83 -31.68
CA GLY A 889 9.15 2.16 -32.17
C GLY A 889 8.81 2.48 -33.63
N ARG A 890 9.61 3.32 -34.31
CA ARG A 890 9.45 3.64 -35.74
C ARG A 890 10.46 2.97 -36.65
N GLY A 891 11.42 2.25 -36.08
CA GLY A 891 12.45 1.51 -36.81
C GLY A 891 12.17 0.01 -36.80
N HIS A 892 13.22 -0.77 -36.58
CA HIS A 892 13.17 -2.23 -36.64
C HIS A 892 13.67 -2.95 -35.40
N ILE A 893 13.99 -2.22 -34.32
CA ILE A 893 14.30 -2.86 -33.04
C ILE A 893 13.03 -3.51 -32.50
N ASP A 894 13.15 -4.79 -32.12
CA ASP A 894 12.07 -5.52 -31.48
C ASP A 894 12.00 -5.15 -29.99
N PHE A 895 11.42 -3.98 -29.72
CA PHE A 895 11.29 -3.47 -28.36
C PHE A 895 10.44 -4.38 -27.48
N GLN A 896 9.39 -5.01 -28.01
CA GLN A 896 8.57 -5.92 -27.21
C GLN A 896 9.40 -7.14 -26.78
N ALA A 897 10.13 -7.78 -27.69
CA ALA A 897 10.99 -8.90 -27.34
C ALA A 897 12.11 -8.49 -26.36
N THR A 898 12.63 -7.26 -26.51
CA THR A 898 13.61 -6.65 -25.60
C THR A 898 13.02 -6.46 -24.20
N PHE A 899 11.86 -5.83 -24.08
CA PHE A 899 11.15 -5.65 -22.80
C PHE A 899 10.83 -6.99 -22.15
N ASP A 900 10.33 -7.95 -22.92
CA ASP A 900 10.08 -9.30 -22.42
C ASP A 900 11.37 -9.96 -21.91
N ALA A 901 12.50 -9.76 -22.60
CA ALA A 901 13.79 -10.32 -22.19
C ALA A 901 14.35 -9.65 -20.94
N LEU A 902 14.26 -8.33 -20.83
CA LEU A 902 14.64 -7.56 -19.64
C LEU A 902 13.80 -7.98 -18.43
N ARG A 903 12.47 -8.02 -18.57
CA ARG A 903 11.54 -8.52 -17.54
C ARG A 903 11.86 -9.95 -17.12
N ARG A 904 12.01 -10.88 -18.09
CA ARG A 904 12.37 -12.28 -17.81
C ARG A 904 13.72 -12.40 -17.09
N ALA A 905 14.66 -11.53 -17.42
CA ALA A 905 15.97 -11.50 -16.77
C ALA A 905 15.94 -10.84 -15.39
N GLY A 906 14.79 -10.29 -14.97
CA GLY A 906 14.62 -9.62 -13.68
C GLY A 906 15.32 -8.26 -13.61
N TYR A 907 15.49 -7.57 -14.73
CA TYR A 907 16.00 -6.20 -14.74
C TYR A 907 14.96 -5.26 -14.15
N ASP A 908 15.34 -4.52 -13.13
CA ASP A 908 14.50 -3.64 -12.31
C ASP A 908 15.05 -2.20 -12.19
N GLY A 909 15.89 -1.78 -13.14
CA GLY A 909 16.38 -0.39 -13.23
C GLY A 909 15.70 0.46 -14.31
N TRP A 910 16.21 1.69 -14.47
CA TRP A 910 15.72 2.70 -15.42
C TRP A 910 15.61 2.22 -16.87
N LEU A 911 14.45 2.47 -17.49
CA LEU A 911 14.30 2.40 -18.95
C LEU A 911 14.42 3.81 -19.54
N THR A 912 15.63 4.19 -19.95
CA THR A 912 15.92 5.57 -20.38
C THR A 912 15.85 5.69 -21.89
N VAL A 913 15.00 6.58 -22.40
CA VAL A 913 14.91 6.87 -23.83
C VAL A 913 16.10 7.72 -24.27
N GLU A 914 16.79 7.29 -25.33
CA GLU A 914 17.86 8.05 -25.96
C GLU A 914 17.57 8.26 -27.46
N ALA A 915 17.63 9.52 -27.91
CA ALA A 915 17.38 9.90 -29.30
C ALA A 915 18.20 11.15 -29.67
N PHE A 916 18.49 11.33 -30.97
CA PHE A 916 19.36 12.40 -31.46
C PHE A 916 18.74 13.19 -32.60
N GLY A 917 18.95 14.50 -32.58
CA GLY A 917 18.45 15.44 -33.59
C GLY A 917 19.55 16.32 -34.18
N HIS A 918 19.12 17.37 -34.89
CA HIS A 918 20.00 18.38 -35.46
C HIS A 918 20.24 19.58 -34.51
N ALA A 919 19.66 19.56 -33.31
CA ALA A 919 19.77 20.65 -32.33
C ALA A 919 21.22 20.87 -31.86
N LEU A 920 22.03 19.81 -31.86
CA LEU A 920 23.43 19.83 -31.45
C LEU A 920 24.33 19.41 -32.62
N PRO A 921 24.93 20.35 -33.39
CA PRO A 921 25.70 20.02 -34.59
C PRO A 921 26.89 19.09 -34.37
N ASP A 922 27.62 19.26 -33.27
CA ASP A 922 28.78 18.42 -32.95
C ASP A 922 28.37 17.00 -32.56
N ILE A 923 27.28 16.86 -31.80
CA ILE A 923 26.70 15.56 -31.47
C ILE A 923 26.13 14.89 -32.72
N ALA A 924 25.38 15.61 -33.55
CA ALA A 924 24.84 15.07 -34.81
C ALA A 924 25.95 14.59 -35.76
N ALA A 925 27.10 15.28 -35.77
CA ALA A 925 28.29 14.86 -36.52
C ALA A 925 28.96 13.61 -35.90
N ALA A 926 28.99 13.51 -34.57
CA ALA A 926 29.50 12.34 -33.86
C ALA A 926 28.63 11.11 -34.14
N THR A 927 27.31 11.22 -33.96
CA THR A 927 26.31 10.15 -34.11
C THR A 927 25.84 9.91 -35.55
N LYS A 928 26.45 10.58 -36.53
CA LYS A 928 26.20 10.41 -37.98
C LYS A 928 24.77 10.69 -38.43
N VAL A 929 24.09 11.64 -37.78
CA VAL A 929 22.72 12.07 -38.13
C VAL A 929 22.75 13.05 -39.31
N TRP A 930 22.64 12.52 -40.54
CA TRP A 930 22.74 13.33 -41.77
C TRP A 930 21.40 13.70 -42.42
N ARG A 931 20.28 13.19 -41.89
CA ARG A 931 18.92 13.43 -42.37
C ARG A 931 17.99 13.71 -41.19
N PRO A 932 16.83 14.34 -41.40
CA PRO A 932 15.79 14.40 -40.38
C PRO A 932 15.31 12.99 -40.01
N LEU A 933 15.20 12.71 -38.71
CA LEU A 933 14.79 11.40 -38.17
C LEU A 933 13.35 11.40 -37.63
N PHE A 934 12.81 12.57 -37.30
CA PHE A 934 11.46 12.77 -36.76
C PHE A 934 10.92 14.14 -37.19
N ASP A 935 9.61 14.34 -37.09
CA ASP A 935 8.95 15.57 -37.51
C ASP A 935 9.08 16.69 -36.46
N SER A 936 9.16 16.33 -35.19
CA SER A 936 9.41 17.25 -34.07
C SER A 936 9.99 16.54 -32.85
N GLU A 937 10.70 17.25 -31.98
CA GLU A 937 11.22 16.71 -30.71
C GLU A 937 10.07 16.26 -29.79
N ALA A 938 8.93 16.98 -29.81
CA ALA A 938 7.74 16.62 -29.04
C ALA A 938 7.15 15.26 -29.42
N GLN A 939 7.21 14.93 -30.71
CA GLN A 939 6.81 13.62 -31.21
C GLN A 939 7.69 12.52 -30.58
N VAL A 940 9.00 12.76 -30.45
CA VAL A 940 9.95 11.77 -29.93
C VAL A 940 9.58 11.37 -28.50
N PHE A 941 9.50 12.35 -27.59
CA PHE A 941 9.24 12.05 -26.18
C PHE A 941 7.82 11.56 -25.92
N THR A 942 6.82 11.98 -26.72
CA THR A 942 5.43 11.53 -26.52
C THR A 942 5.22 10.10 -27.00
N GLU A 943 5.81 9.73 -28.14
CA GLU A 943 5.67 8.37 -28.67
C GLU A 943 6.55 7.37 -27.92
N ALA A 944 7.75 7.79 -27.50
CA ALA A 944 8.68 6.90 -26.79
C ALA A 944 8.14 6.48 -25.42
N ILE A 945 7.58 7.41 -24.63
CA ILE A 945 7.00 7.03 -23.32
C ILE A 945 5.79 6.10 -23.47
N ALA A 946 4.97 6.30 -24.51
CA ALA A 946 3.84 5.43 -24.80
C ALA A 946 4.31 4.02 -25.21
N LEU A 947 5.40 3.93 -25.99
CA LEU A 947 6.03 2.65 -26.34
C LEU A 947 6.57 1.93 -25.10
N VAL A 948 7.35 2.63 -24.26
CA VAL A 948 7.95 2.02 -23.07
C VAL A 948 6.86 1.53 -22.12
N ARG A 949 5.90 2.40 -21.74
CA ARG A 949 4.78 2.01 -20.86
C ARG A 949 3.95 0.87 -21.46
N GLY A 950 3.53 1.01 -22.71
CA GLY A 950 2.68 0.02 -23.37
C GLY A 950 3.38 -1.33 -23.52
N GLY A 951 4.64 -1.32 -23.94
CA GLY A 951 5.42 -2.54 -24.15
C GLY A 951 5.79 -3.22 -22.85
N TRP A 952 6.18 -2.44 -21.83
CA TRP A 952 6.53 -2.96 -20.52
C TRP A 952 5.34 -3.53 -19.75
N MET A 953 4.17 -2.87 -19.79
CA MET A 953 2.91 -3.41 -19.26
C MET A 953 2.46 -4.66 -20.01
N ALA A 954 2.62 -4.70 -21.34
CA ALA A 954 2.30 -5.90 -22.11
C ALA A 954 3.20 -7.08 -21.71
N SER A 955 4.47 -6.82 -21.38
CA SER A 955 5.38 -7.85 -20.86
C SER A 955 4.93 -8.41 -19.51
N GLU A 956 4.25 -7.65 -18.64
CA GLU A 956 3.67 -8.20 -17.39
C GLU A 956 2.56 -9.22 -17.63
N ALA A 957 1.82 -9.10 -18.72
CA ALA A 957 0.81 -10.10 -19.09
C ALA A 957 1.42 -11.38 -19.67
N HIS A 958 2.72 -11.35 -20.03
CA HIS A 958 3.46 -12.43 -20.68
C HIS A 958 4.52 -13.10 -19.77
N ALA A 959 4.98 -12.41 -18.71
CA ALA A 959 5.88 -12.92 -17.68
C ALA A 959 5.10 -13.60 -16.55
#